data_AF-A0AA42TX30-F1
#
_entry.id   AF-A0AA42TX30-F1
#
_cell.length_a   1.000
_cell.length_b   1.000
_cell.length_c   1.000
_cell.angle_alpha   90.00
_cell.angle_beta   90.00
_cell.angle_gamma   90.00
#
_symmetry.space_group_name_H-M   'P 1'
#
loop_
_entity.id
_entity.type
_entity.pdbx_description
1 polymer ?
#
loop_
_entity_poly.entity_id
_entity_poly.type
_entity_poly.pdbx_seq_one_letter_code
_entity_poly.pdbx_strand_id
1 'polypeptide(L)'
;MQKTYAIALPPAALAVLAAAVLTACGGGDGGELNAKPGYLGTVRQQSYDGSSDDLLTAGLGKSGLAVATAPGFASALQPTAAELRRLAIYTNYRAMLDMTAAGGYGTLYGPNVDAQGRVTAGEGRIAGTEYIAFSDDGTGRKNVTLMVQVPDSFDPRKACIITATASGSRGVYGAITTGEWGLKRGCAVAYSDKGTGAAPHDLMNDTVPLIDGTRSTAAAAGKQAAFNAGLTAGELAAFNTATPNRFAFKHAHSGQNPEKDWGRTTLQAVEFAYYVLNERYGDRNILGERLRTLKPSNTIVIASSISNGGGAAIAAAEQDSQGLINGVAVSEPAVELPASPGVTVQRGGTALPVVGKTLVDFTSYANLYQSCASLAASVSGSPYAAAFAAGFASTALPIAPNRCAALRTAGLLNATTTAAQAEEALQKLRDYGWEPESSELHASLAAFEVAPAVSVTFANSLSRASVKDNLCGYSYAGTTAAGAVTPLAPEALASMFSTGNGVPPSSGVQLINNKGKFGAARDFLSVSVNSGLADWNTPGALCLRNLVTGNDGAARALQAGVDETRRNGNLQGKPAIIVHGRADALLPVNHTTRPYVALNRKVEGAASKLSYVEVTNAQHFDSFIGLPTVLPGYDTRYIPLHVYLNRALDAMYDHLANGKALPPSQVVRTVPRGGNPGQAPAIQPANLPLITGTPAAADRIEVSAGAIRVPD
;
A
#
# COMPACT_ATOMS: atom_id res chain seq x y z
N MET A 1 38.89 -7.55 82.05
CA MET A 1 37.63 -7.80 82.78
C MET A 1 36.51 -7.84 81.73
N GLN A 2 36.14 -9.04 81.23
CA GLN A 2 34.87 -9.72 81.54
C GLN A 2 33.65 -8.79 81.39
N LYS A 3 32.70 -9.00 80.49
CA LYS A 3 31.90 -10.23 80.34
C LYS A 3 31.40 -10.49 78.91
N THR A 4 31.41 -11.78 78.60
CA THR A 4 30.72 -12.52 77.55
C THR A 4 29.19 -12.44 77.69
N TYR A 5 28.47 -12.43 76.57
CA TYR A 5 27.17 -13.11 76.45
C TYR A 5 27.16 -13.90 75.14
N ALA A 6 27.21 -15.22 75.27
CA ALA A 6 26.94 -16.16 74.20
C ALA A 6 25.43 -16.37 74.12
N ILE A 7 24.83 -16.17 72.95
CA ILE A 7 23.49 -16.66 72.65
C ILE A 7 23.65 -17.89 71.77
N ALA A 8 23.39 -19.05 72.37
CA ALA A 8 23.27 -20.32 71.68
C ALA A 8 21.90 -20.38 70.99
N LEU A 9 21.89 -20.54 69.66
CA LEU A 9 20.70 -20.86 68.87
C LEU A 9 20.62 -22.39 68.66
N PRO A 10 19.42 -22.98 68.66
CA PRO A 10 19.21 -24.43 68.75
C PRO A 10 19.44 -25.14 67.39
N PRO A 11 19.65 -26.48 67.39
CA PRO A 11 19.97 -27.26 66.18
C PRO A 11 18.86 -27.32 65.12
N ALA A 12 17.68 -26.75 65.39
CA ALA A 12 16.53 -26.79 64.50
C ALA A 12 16.59 -25.75 63.35
N ALA A 13 17.53 -24.80 63.37
CA ALA A 13 17.66 -23.78 62.33
C ALA A 13 18.46 -24.24 61.09
N LEU A 14 19.16 -25.38 61.14
CA LEU A 14 19.94 -25.90 60.01
C LEU A 14 19.15 -26.87 59.10
N ALA A 15 17.99 -27.36 59.53
CA ALA A 15 17.15 -28.23 58.70
C ALA A 15 16.19 -27.45 57.78
N VAL A 16 15.84 -26.20 58.12
CA VAL A 16 14.93 -25.38 57.31
C VAL A 16 15.66 -24.66 56.16
N LEU A 17 16.97 -24.39 56.28
CA LEU A 17 17.76 -23.88 55.15
C LEU A 17 18.12 -24.96 54.11
N ALA A 18 18.14 -26.24 54.47
CA ALA A 18 18.37 -27.33 53.51
C ALA A 18 17.12 -27.65 52.66
N ALA A 19 15.91 -27.42 53.18
CA ALA A 19 14.67 -27.55 52.42
C ALA A 19 14.40 -26.34 51.50
N ALA A 20 14.97 -25.17 51.79
CA ALA A 20 14.88 -23.99 50.93
C ALA A 20 15.89 -23.97 49.77
N VAL A 21 16.91 -24.84 49.79
CA VAL A 21 17.86 -25.02 48.68
C VAL A 21 17.43 -26.13 47.71
N LEU A 22 16.43 -26.94 48.06
CA LEU A 22 15.84 -27.95 47.17
C LEU A 22 14.63 -27.46 46.35
N THR A 23 14.12 -26.25 46.60
CA THR A 23 13.13 -25.59 45.73
C THR A 23 13.74 -24.64 44.70
N ALA A 24 15.07 -24.45 44.72
CA ALA A 24 15.82 -23.64 43.74
C ALA A 24 16.47 -24.47 42.61
N CYS A 25 16.32 -25.80 42.64
CA CYS A 25 16.71 -26.71 41.56
C CYS A 25 15.49 -27.47 41.02
N GLY A 26 14.41 -26.73 40.75
CA GLY A 26 13.30 -27.15 39.91
C GLY A 26 13.20 -26.19 38.72
N GLY A 27 14.32 -26.01 38.00
CA GLY A 27 14.33 -25.32 36.71
C GLY A 27 13.49 -26.15 35.76
N GLY A 28 12.22 -25.77 35.60
CA GLY A 28 11.32 -26.43 34.68
C GLY A 28 11.86 -26.28 33.27
N ASP A 29 12.31 -27.39 32.67
CA ASP A 29 12.60 -27.58 31.25
C ASP A 29 11.34 -27.44 30.35
N GLY A 30 10.36 -26.62 30.75
CA GLY A 30 9.21 -26.25 29.94
C GLY A 30 9.55 -24.98 29.18
N GLY A 31 9.82 -25.07 27.87
CA GLY A 31 10.05 -23.89 27.04
C GLY A 31 8.94 -22.84 27.13
N GLU A 32 9.18 -21.65 26.58
CA GLU A 32 8.18 -20.57 26.53
C GLU A 32 6.90 -21.05 25.84
N LEU A 33 5.75 -20.95 26.51
CA LEU A 33 4.47 -21.36 25.94
C LEU A 33 4.09 -20.47 24.75
N ASN A 34 3.49 -21.06 23.73
CA ASN A 34 2.90 -20.31 22.64
C ASN A 34 1.61 -19.63 23.11
N ALA A 35 1.69 -18.33 23.39
CA ALA A 35 0.55 -17.54 23.83
C ALA A 35 -0.03 -16.72 22.66
N LYS A 36 -1.36 -16.71 22.56
CA LYS A 36 -2.06 -15.85 21.61
C LYS A 36 -1.82 -14.37 21.96
N PRO A 37 -1.38 -13.51 21.03
CA PRO A 37 -1.19 -12.09 21.30
C PRO A 37 -2.48 -11.39 21.76
N GLY A 38 -2.40 -10.51 22.76
CA GLY A 38 -3.58 -9.89 23.39
C GLY A 38 -4.39 -8.94 22.49
N TYR A 39 -3.76 -8.36 21.46
CA TYR A 39 -4.46 -7.53 20.46
C TYR A 39 -5.27 -8.36 19.45
N LEU A 40 -5.04 -9.67 19.39
CA LEU A 40 -5.59 -10.54 18.36
C LEU A 40 -6.99 -11.01 18.77
N GLY A 41 -7.99 -10.63 17.98
CA GLY A 41 -9.37 -11.10 18.12
C GLY A 41 -9.55 -12.58 17.79
N THR A 42 -10.79 -13.05 17.68
CA THR A 42 -11.07 -14.46 17.34
C THR A 42 -10.43 -14.83 16.00
N VAL A 43 -9.63 -15.89 15.99
CA VAL A 43 -8.99 -16.42 14.79
C VAL A 43 -9.95 -17.37 14.09
N ARG A 44 -10.32 -17.03 12.85
CA ARG A 44 -11.04 -17.93 11.93
C ARG A 44 -10.01 -18.64 11.06
N GLN A 45 -10.20 -19.93 10.82
CA GLN A 45 -9.31 -20.73 9.97
C GLN A 45 -10.09 -21.46 8.87
N GLN A 46 -9.50 -21.57 7.68
CA GLN A 46 -10.06 -22.32 6.56
C GLN A 46 -8.92 -23.05 5.83
N SER A 47 -9.10 -24.34 5.55
CA SER A 47 -8.15 -25.13 4.75
C SER A 47 -8.64 -25.29 3.32
N TYR A 48 -7.68 -25.34 2.39
CA TYR A 48 -7.88 -25.43 0.96
C TYR A 48 -7.03 -26.58 0.38
N ASP A 49 -7.62 -27.34 -0.53
CA ASP A 49 -7.08 -28.60 -1.04
C ASP A 49 -6.02 -28.43 -2.16
N GLY A 50 -5.87 -27.21 -2.70
CA GLY A 50 -5.01 -26.94 -3.84
C GLY A 50 -5.56 -27.47 -5.17
N SER A 51 -6.80 -27.96 -5.19
CA SER A 51 -7.44 -28.59 -6.34
C SER A 51 -8.69 -27.82 -6.78
N SER A 52 -9.69 -27.71 -5.91
CA SER A 52 -10.94 -26.99 -6.14
C SER A 52 -10.86 -25.55 -5.63
N ASP A 53 -10.05 -25.31 -4.60
CA ASP A 53 -9.75 -24.01 -4.03
C ASP A 53 -8.32 -24.02 -3.49
N ASP A 54 -7.71 -22.85 -3.36
CA ASP A 54 -6.31 -22.73 -2.96
C ASP A 54 -6.01 -21.36 -2.33
N LEU A 55 -4.86 -21.27 -1.67
CA LEU A 55 -4.44 -20.06 -0.96
C LEU A 55 -4.21 -18.87 -1.89
N LEU A 56 -3.65 -19.12 -3.07
CA LEU A 56 -3.14 -18.09 -3.98
C LEU A 56 -4.19 -17.62 -4.99
N THR A 57 -4.93 -18.54 -5.60
CA THR A 57 -5.80 -18.24 -6.75
C THR A 57 -7.29 -18.46 -6.48
N ALA A 58 -7.66 -18.91 -5.29
CA ALA A 58 -9.02 -19.28 -4.93
C ALA A 58 -9.66 -20.31 -5.90
N GLY A 59 -8.86 -21.26 -6.40
CA GLY A 59 -9.25 -22.28 -7.37
C GLY A 59 -9.17 -21.83 -8.84
N LEU A 60 -8.91 -20.55 -9.12
CA LEU A 60 -8.90 -20.03 -10.50
C LEU A 60 -7.72 -20.56 -11.33
N GLY A 61 -6.59 -20.81 -10.69
CA GLY A 61 -5.32 -21.08 -11.37
C GLY A 61 -4.81 -19.90 -12.18
N LYS A 62 -3.65 -20.10 -12.81
CA LYS A 62 -3.09 -19.17 -13.81
C LYS A 62 -4.13 -18.83 -14.88
N SER A 63 -4.82 -19.83 -15.41
CA SER A 63 -5.73 -19.66 -16.54
C SER A 63 -6.96 -18.84 -16.15
N GLY A 64 -7.56 -19.10 -14.99
CA GLY A 64 -8.74 -18.35 -14.52
C GLY A 64 -8.42 -16.90 -14.14
N LEU A 65 -7.24 -16.61 -13.61
CA LEU A 65 -6.80 -15.23 -13.35
C LEU A 65 -6.58 -14.42 -14.64
N ALA A 66 -6.21 -15.10 -15.74
CA ALA A 66 -5.98 -14.47 -17.04
C ALA A 66 -7.29 -14.01 -17.71
N VAL A 67 -8.39 -14.72 -17.48
CA VAL A 67 -9.71 -14.41 -18.04
C VAL A 67 -10.09 -12.97 -17.69
N ALA A 68 -10.54 -12.18 -18.67
CA ALA A 68 -10.90 -10.77 -18.44
C ALA A 68 -12.25 -10.61 -17.73
N THR A 69 -13.15 -11.57 -17.92
CA THR A 69 -14.44 -11.64 -17.21
C THR A 69 -14.22 -12.09 -15.78
N ALA A 70 -14.68 -11.28 -14.83
CA ALA A 70 -14.57 -11.59 -13.42
C ALA A 70 -15.40 -12.82 -13.01
N PRO A 71 -14.97 -13.58 -11.99
CA PRO A 71 -15.80 -14.62 -11.38
C PRO A 71 -17.14 -14.06 -10.92
N GLY A 72 -18.23 -14.71 -11.31
CA GLY A 72 -19.59 -14.32 -10.94
C GLY A 72 -20.02 -14.82 -9.56
N PHE A 73 -21.22 -14.42 -9.15
CA PHE A 73 -21.88 -14.84 -7.92
C PHE A 73 -23.16 -15.62 -8.25
N ALA A 74 -23.51 -16.59 -7.41
CA ALA A 74 -24.82 -17.23 -7.48
C ALA A 74 -25.96 -16.22 -7.21
N SER A 75 -25.73 -15.27 -6.29
CA SER A 75 -26.63 -14.14 -6.01
C SER A 75 -25.82 -12.85 -5.92
N ALA A 76 -26.05 -11.93 -6.87
CA ALA A 76 -25.29 -10.68 -6.94
C ALA A 76 -25.50 -9.75 -5.73
N LEU A 77 -26.66 -9.84 -5.08
CA LEU A 77 -27.03 -9.04 -3.91
C LEU A 77 -26.61 -9.67 -2.59
N GLN A 78 -26.33 -10.97 -2.59
CA GLN A 78 -25.96 -11.73 -1.39
C GLN A 78 -24.82 -12.70 -1.72
N PRO A 79 -23.65 -12.18 -2.14
CA PRO A 79 -22.50 -13.04 -2.39
C PRO A 79 -22.03 -13.68 -1.09
N THR A 80 -21.64 -14.95 -1.17
CA THR A 80 -21.05 -15.67 -0.05
C THR A 80 -19.64 -15.16 0.24
N ALA A 81 -19.14 -15.40 1.47
CA ALA A 81 -17.77 -15.08 1.84
C ALA A 81 -16.72 -15.72 0.90
N ALA A 82 -16.97 -16.96 0.44
CA ALA A 82 -16.07 -17.67 -0.48
C ALA A 82 -16.05 -17.04 -1.88
N GLU A 83 -17.21 -16.62 -2.39
CA GLU A 83 -17.31 -15.91 -3.66
C GLU A 83 -16.62 -14.54 -3.61
N LEU A 84 -16.81 -13.80 -2.51
CA LEU A 84 -16.12 -12.52 -2.28
C LEU A 84 -14.60 -12.71 -2.19
N ARG A 85 -14.12 -13.71 -1.43
CA ARG A 85 -12.68 -14.04 -1.38
C ARG A 85 -12.12 -14.32 -2.78
N ARG A 86 -12.80 -15.14 -3.59
CA ARG A 86 -12.38 -15.46 -4.96
C ARG A 86 -12.31 -14.23 -5.84
N LEU A 87 -13.34 -13.37 -5.79
CA LEU A 87 -13.33 -12.13 -6.56
C LEU A 87 -12.26 -11.16 -6.06
N ALA A 88 -12.03 -11.07 -4.74
CA ALA A 88 -11.00 -10.20 -4.16
C ALA A 88 -9.60 -10.60 -4.61
N ILE A 89 -9.29 -11.90 -4.61
CA ILE A 89 -8.02 -12.43 -5.11
C ILE A 89 -7.89 -12.12 -6.61
N TYR A 90 -8.90 -12.44 -7.42
CA TYR A 90 -8.92 -12.11 -8.85
C TYR A 90 -8.67 -10.62 -9.12
N THR A 91 -9.42 -9.73 -8.46
CA THR A 91 -9.34 -8.29 -8.68
C THR A 91 -8.00 -7.73 -8.25
N ASN A 92 -7.47 -8.10 -7.08
CA ASN A 92 -6.21 -7.55 -6.60
C ASN A 92 -5.03 -8.02 -7.44
N TYR A 93 -5.06 -9.27 -7.92
CA TYR A 93 -4.04 -9.79 -8.83
C TYR A 93 -3.96 -8.96 -10.12
N ARG A 94 -5.12 -8.74 -10.76
CA ARG A 94 -5.22 -7.99 -12.02
C ARG A 94 -5.03 -6.48 -11.85
N ALA A 95 -5.26 -5.95 -10.65
CA ALA A 95 -5.04 -4.54 -10.37
C ALA A 95 -3.55 -4.20 -10.10
N MET A 96 -2.73 -5.20 -9.79
CA MET A 96 -1.32 -5.02 -9.47
C MET A 96 -0.36 -5.38 -10.60
N LEU A 97 -0.74 -6.27 -11.52
CA LEU A 97 0.18 -6.81 -12.53
C LEU A 97 -0.29 -6.54 -13.96
N ASP A 98 0.66 -6.50 -14.90
CA ASP A 98 0.34 -6.68 -16.33
C ASP A 98 -0.12 -8.12 -16.56
N MET A 99 -1.40 -8.31 -16.87
CA MET A 99 -2.00 -9.64 -17.05
C MET A 99 -1.89 -10.17 -18.49
N THR A 100 -1.22 -9.45 -19.38
CA THR A 100 -1.06 -9.86 -20.78
C THR A 100 0.05 -10.89 -20.92
N ALA A 101 -0.16 -11.88 -21.79
CA ALA A 101 0.89 -12.85 -22.12
C ALA A 101 2.13 -12.16 -22.72
N ALA A 102 1.92 -11.15 -23.56
CA ALA A 102 3.00 -10.34 -24.14
C ALA A 102 3.77 -9.53 -23.08
N GLY A 103 3.13 -9.18 -21.95
CA GLY A 103 3.74 -8.51 -20.80
C GLY A 103 4.58 -9.42 -19.90
N GLY A 104 4.47 -10.74 -20.07
CA GLY A 104 5.20 -11.72 -19.29
C GLY A 104 4.34 -12.52 -18.30
N TYR A 105 3.02 -12.29 -18.27
CA TYR A 105 2.14 -13.12 -17.46
C TYR A 105 2.15 -14.58 -17.95
N GLY A 106 2.48 -15.47 -17.05
CA GLY A 106 2.63 -16.91 -17.30
C GLY A 106 4.00 -17.36 -17.76
N THR A 107 4.95 -16.43 -17.97
CA THR A 107 6.33 -16.73 -18.41
C THR A 107 7.39 -16.11 -17.49
N LEU A 108 7.20 -14.87 -17.03
CA LEU A 108 8.09 -14.18 -16.10
C LEU A 108 7.57 -14.19 -14.66
N TYR A 109 6.26 -14.14 -14.52
CA TYR A 109 5.52 -14.18 -13.25
C TYR A 109 4.16 -14.81 -13.50
N GLY A 110 3.41 -15.10 -12.44
CA GLY A 110 2.13 -15.79 -12.51
C GLY A 110 2.17 -17.15 -11.84
N PRO A 111 1.03 -17.73 -11.44
CA PRO A 111 1.00 -18.89 -10.55
C PRO A 111 1.79 -20.09 -11.07
N ASN A 112 1.82 -20.31 -12.38
CA ASN A 112 2.51 -21.44 -13.03
C ASN A 112 4.05 -21.29 -13.11
N VAL A 113 4.60 -20.12 -12.78
CA VAL A 113 6.05 -19.89 -12.74
C VAL A 113 6.56 -20.28 -11.36
N ASP A 114 7.40 -21.31 -11.25
CA ASP A 114 7.87 -21.81 -9.95
C ASP A 114 8.79 -20.83 -9.21
N ALA A 115 9.18 -21.17 -7.98
CA ALA A 115 10.06 -20.34 -7.17
C ALA A 115 11.42 -20.08 -7.83
N GLN A 116 11.89 -20.92 -8.74
CA GLN A 116 13.15 -20.73 -9.45
C GLN A 116 12.97 -20.01 -10.80
N GLY A 117 11.76 -19.50 -11.09
CA GLY A 117 11.45 -18.78 -12.32
C GLY A 117 11.21 -19.70 -13.52
N ARG A 118 11.03 -21.01 -13.32
CA ARG A 118 10.76 -21.94 -14.42
C ARG A 118 9.26 -21.99 -14.72
N VAL A 119 8.91 -21.95 -15.99
CA VAL A 119 7.53 -22.11 -16.45
C VAL A 119 7.12 -23.57 -16.32
N THR A 120 6.11 -23.84 -15.50
CA THR A 120 5.51 -25.18 -15.36
C THR A 120 4.25 -25.32 -16.21
N ALA A 121 3.84 -26.57 -16.45
CA ALA A 121 2.57 -26.89 -17.10
C ALA A 121 1.35 -26.83 -16.16
N GLY A 122 1.56 -26.61 -14.86
CA GLY A 122 0.49 -26.61 -13.85
C GLY A 122 -0.22 -25.26 -13.74
N GLU A 123 -1.39 -25.28 -13.10
CA GLU A 123 -2.18 -24.07 -12.81
C GLU A 123 -1.63 -23.24 -11.65
N GLY A 124 -0.60 -23.72 -10.94
CA GLY A 124 0.06 -22.98 -9.87
C GLY A 124 -0.76 -22.83 -8.58
N ARG A 125 -1.76 -23.69 -8.35
CA ARG A 125 -2.57 -23.71 -7.13
C ARG A 125 -1.75 -24.19 -5.93
N ILE A 126 -1.99 -23.61 -4.76
CA ILE A 126 -1.24 -23.89 -3.52
C ILE A 126 -2.19 -24.29 -2.39
N ALA A 127 -2.16 -25.58 -2.00
CA ALA A 127 -2.89 -26.10 -0.85
C ALA A 127 -2.35 -25.52 0.48
N GLY A 128 -3.22 -25.44 1.49
CA GLY A 128 -2.83 -25.06 2.84
C GLY A 128 -3.96 -24.41 3.63
N THR A 129 -3.58 -23.67 4.67
CA THR A 129 -4.54 -23.10 5.62
C THR A 129 -4.38 -21.58 5.73
N GLU A 130 -5.51 -20.87 5.69
CA GLU A 130 -5.62 -19.44 5.91
C GLU A 130 -6.21 -19.18 7.29
N TYR A 131 -5.62 -18.21 8.01
CA TYR A 131 -6.03 -17.78 9.34
C TYR A 131 -6.29 -16.28 9.30
N ILE A 132 -7.48 -15.83 9.70
CA ILE A 132 -7.86 -14.41 9.64
C ILE A 132 -8.42 -13.94 10.98
N ALA A 133 -8.04 -12.73 11.40
CA ALA A 133 -8.48 -12.11 12.64
C ALA A 133 -8.37 -10.58 12.57
N PHE A 134 -9.10 -9.89 13.44
CA PHE A 134 -8.84 -8.48 13.70
C PHE A 134 -7.69 -8.30 14.69
N SER A 135 -6.83 -7.33 14.44
CA SER A 135 -6.02 -6.66 15.47
C SER A 135 -6.79 -5.43 15.96
N ASP A 136 -7.10 -5.40 17.26
CA ASP A 136 -7.90 -4.36 17.89
C ASP A 136 -7.54 -4.22 19.37
N ASP A 137 -7.95 -3.12 19.99
CA ASP A 137 -7.77 -2.88 21.44
C ASP A 137 -9.01 -3.31 22.27
N GLY A 138 -9.95 -4.03 21.65
CA GLY A 138 -11.18 -4.50 22.27
C GLY A 138 -12.35 -3.53 22.13
N THR A 139 -12.13 -2.34 21.56
CA THR A 139 -13.18 -1.34 21.31
C THR A 139 -14.05 -1.67 20.09
N GLY A 140 -13.52 -2.46 19.15
CA GLY A 140 -14.11 -2.70 17.82
C GLY A 140 -13.96 -1.53 16.86
N ARG A 141 -13.14 -0.52 17.20
CA ARG A 141 -12.97 0.70 16.38
C ARG A 141 -11.75 0.65 15.47
N LYS A 142 -10.68 -0.05 15.83
CA LYS A 142 -9.49 -0.19 14.95
C LYS A 142 -9.74 -1.28 13.92
N ASN A 143 -10.06 -2.48 14.40
CA ASN A 143 -10.34 -3.68 13.61
C ASN A 143 -9.46 -3.80 12.36
N VAL A 144 -8.14 -3.81 12.53
CA VAL A 144 -7.18 -4.01 11.43
C VAL A 144 -7.24 -5.47 11.01
N THR A 145 -7.50 -5.77 9.74
CA THR A 145 -7.58 -7.17 9.28
C THR A 145 -6.19 -7.73 9.10
N LEU A 146 -5.86 -8.78 9.86
CA LEU A 146 -4.64 -9.56 9.71
C LEU A 146 -4.99 -10.94 9.14
N MET A 147 -4.14 -11.44 8.26
CA MET A 147 -4.27 -12.79 7.71
C MET A 147 -2.92 -13.48 7.65
N VAL A 148 -2.88 -14.77 7.96
CA VAL A 148 -1.71 -15.63 7.78
C VAL A 148 -2.09 -16.77 6.87
N GLN A 149 -1.34 -16.96 5.79
CA GLN A 149 -1.46 -18.15 4.95
C GLN A 149 -0.25 -19.06 5.18
N VAL A 150 -0.50 -20.35 5.45
CA VAL A 150 0.54 -21.37 5.65
C VAL A 150 0.34 -22.47 4.61
N PRO A 151 1.22 -22.56 3.60
CA PRO A 151 1.10 -23.60 2.58
C PRO A 151 1.41 -24.98 3.19
N ASP A 152 0.84 -26.05 2.65
CA ASP A 152 1.13 -27.41 3.11
C ASP A 152 2.58 -27.85 2.83
N SER A 153 3.27 -27.14 1.93
CA SER A 153 4.70 -27.30 1.67
C SER A 153 5.62 -26.64 2.72
N PHE A 154 5.07 -26.00 3.75
CA PHE A 154 5.86 -25.35 4.80
C PHE A 154 6.74 -26.37 5.55
N ASP A 155 8.04 -26.09 5.62
CA ASP A 155 9.03 -26.90 6.34
C ASP A 155 9.51 -26.14 7.60
N PRO A 156 9.17 -26.59 8.83
CA PRO A 156 9.60 -25.92 10.05
C PRO A 156 11.13 -25.95 10.26
N ARG A 157 11.88 -26.80 9.54
CA ARG A 157 13.36 -26.80 9.57
C ARG A 157 13.98 -25.73 8.69
N LYS A 158 13.19 -25.16 7.76
CA LYS A 158 13.55 -24.05 6.87
C LYS A 158 12.51 -22.94 7.00
N ALA A 159 12.04 -22.69 8.22
CA ALA A 159 10.94 -21.80 8.48
C ALA A 159 11.20 -20.41 7.91
N CYS A 160 10.23 -19.90 7.15
CA CYS A 160 10.27 -18.54 6.63
C CYS A 160 8.90 -17.87 6.65
N ILE A 161 8.90 -16.55 6.83
CA ILE A 161 7.75 -15.65 6.80
C ILE A 161 8.08 -14.52 5.83
N ILE A 162 7.12 -14.17 4.97
CA ILE A 162 7.17 -12.92 4.19
C ILE A 162 5.99 -12.05 4.61
N THR A 163 6.21 -10.76 4.84
CA THR A 163 5.07 -9.84 5.00
C THR A 163 4.51 -9.46 3.64
N ALA A 164 3.19 -9.34 3.56
CA ALA A 164 2.46 -8.88 2.40
C ALA A 164 1.41 -7.86 2.86
N THR A 165 1.88 -6.70 3.31
CA THR A 165 0.99 -5.60 3.71
C THR A 165 0.36 -4.97 2.47
N ALA A 166 -0.95 -4.70 2.51
CA ALA A 166 -1.72 -4.25 1.37
C ALA A 166 -1.21 -2.91 0.78
N SER A 167 -1.17 -2.84 -0.56
CA SER A 167 -0.88 -1.59 -1.28
C SER A 167 -2.10 -0.65 -1.29
N GLY A 168 -1.87 0.66 -1.47
CA GLY A 168 -2.93 1.65 -1.56
C GLY A 168 -3.76 1.71 -0.28
N SER A 169 -5.09 1.58 -0.40
CA SER A 169 -6.04 1.48 0.72
C SER A 169 -6.86 0.19 0.66
N ARG A 170 -6.33 -0.84 0.00
CA ARG A 170 -7.02 -2.10 -0.28
C ARG A 170 -7.32 -2.89 1.01
N GLY A 171 -8.12 -3.95 0.87
CA GLY A 171 -8.31 -4.96 1.91
C GLY A 171 -7.11 -5.90 2.05
N VAL A 172 -7.23 -6.91 2.93
CA VAL A 172 -6.14 -7.82 3.31
C VAL A 172 -5.54 -8.62 2.14
N TYR A 173 -6.33 -8.89 1.09
CA TYR A 173 -5.87 -9.54 -0.16
C TYR A 173 -5.13 -8.60 -1.11
N GLY A 174 -4.99 -7.30 -0.77
CA GLY A 174 -4.39 -6.26 -1.60
C GLY A 174 -2.88 -6.37 -1.83
N ALA A 175 -2.25 -7.44 -1.36
CA ALA A 175 -0.85 -7.77 -1.63
C ALA A 175 -0.67 -9.27 -1.95
N ILE A 176 -1.70 -9.91 -2.51
CA ILE A 176 -1.68 -11.35 -2.86
C ILE A 176 -0.50 -11.70 -3.78
N THR A 177 -0.09 -10.77 -4.65
CA THR A 177 1.03 -10.94 -5.60
C THR A 177 2.40 -10.90 -4.91
N THR A 178 2.57 -10.14 -3.83
CA THR A 178 3.77 -10.25 -2.97
C THR A 178 3.77 -11.59 -2.24
N GLY A 179 2.62 -12.02 -1.74
CA GLY A 179 2.48 -13.29 -1.02
C GLY A 179 2.75 -14.52 -1.88
N GLU A 180 2.43 -14.46 -3.17
CA GLU A 180 2.76 -15.51 -4.14
C GLU A 180 4.22 -15.95 -4.09
N TRP A 181 5.14 -14.99 -4.02
CA TRP A 181 6.57 -15.27 -3.98
C TRP A 181 6.94 -16.17 -2.78
N GLY A 182 6.32 -15.90 -1.62
CA GLY A 182 6.53 -16.65 -0.38
C GLY A 182 5.86 -18.02 -0.41
N LEU A 183 4.60 -18.09 -0.83
CA LEU A 183 3.87 -19.36 -0.91
C LEU A 183 4.59 -20.38 -1.83
N LYS A 184 5.11 -19.92 -2.97
CA LYS A 184 5.89 -20.77 -3.89
C LYS A 184 7.18 -21.31 -3.29
N ARG A 185 7.70 -20.67 -2.24
CA ARG A 185 8.90 -21.10 -1.49
C ARG A 185 8.57 -21.90 -0.24
N GLY A 186 7.30 -22.20 0.02
CA GLY A 186 6.87 -22.85 1.25
C GLY A 186 6.99 -21.93 2.48
N CYS A 187 7.07 -20.62 2.30
CA CYS A 187 7.02 -19.67 3.41
C CYS A 187 5.57 -19.42 3.84
N ALA A 188 5.37 -19.15 5.14
CA ALA A 188 4.14 -18.53 5.58
C ALA A 188 4.08 -17.07 5.10
N VAL A 189 2.90 -16.56 4.84
CA VAL A 189 2.70 -15.16 4.44
C VAL A 189 1.86 -14.43 5.47
N ALA A 190 2.39 -13.32 5.98
CA ALA A 190 1.76 -12.46 6.97
C ALA A 190 1.19 -11.20 6.30
N TYR A 191 -0.13 -11.12 6.18
CA TYR A 191 -0.85 -10.02 5.55
C TYR A 191 -1.44 -9.06 6.58
N SER A 192 -1.56 -7.79 6.17
CA SER A 192 -2.25 -6.74 6.91
C SER A 192 -2.96 -5.81 5.93
N ASP A 193 -4.22 -5.48 6.20
CA ASP A 193 -4.93 -4.39 5.51
C ASP A 193 -4.52 -3.00 6.03
N LYS A 194 -3.61 -2.95 7.00
CA LYS A 194 -3.01 -1.75 7.59
C LYS A 194 -4.04 -0.70 8.04
N GLY A 195 -5.23 -1.16 8.43
CA GLY A 195 -6.31 -0.35 8.97
C GLY A 195 -7.09 0.44 7.92
N THR A 196 -6.92 0.15 6.62
CA THR A 196 -7.60 0.89 5.55
C THR A 196 -8.89 0.21 5.07
N GLY A 197 -8.83 -1.00 4.50
CA GLY A 197 -10.02 -1.71 4.01
C GLY A 197 -10.72 -1.07 2.78
N ALA A 198 -11.35 -1.90 1.96
CA ALA A 198 -11.92 -1.48 0.66
C ALA A 198 -13.41 -1.10 0.71
N ALA A 199 -14.19 -1.69 1.62
CA ALA A 199 -15.64 -1.55 1.64
C ALA A 199 -16.12 -0.45 2.63
N PRO A 200 -17.16 0.31 2.27
CA PRO A 200 -17.64 1.42 3.08
C PRO A 200 -18.76 1.02 4.05
N HIS A 201 -18.95 1.87 5.06
CA HIS A 201 -20.24 2.01 5.73
C HIS A 201 -21.19 2.75 4.77
N ASP A 202 -22.28 2.09 4.38
CA ASP A 202 -23.42 2.70 3.70
C ASP A 202 -24.29 3.39 4.73
N LEU A 203 -24.22 4.73 4.77
CA LEU A 203 -24.82 5.52 5.84
C LEU A 203 -26.34 5.60 5.70
N MET A 204 -26.88 5.58 4.49
CA MET A 204 -28.32 5.71 4.28
C MET A 204 -29.06 4.48 4.79
N ASN A 205 -28.49 3.30 4.59
CA ASN A 205 -29.08 2.02 5.00
C ASN A 205 -28.47 1.45 6.29
N ASP A 206 -27.51 2.16 6.90
CA ASP A 206 -26.77 1.74 8.10
C ASP A 206 -26.20 0.31 8.00
N THR A 207 -25.58 -0.02 6.86
CA THR A 207 -24.95 -1.33 6.62
C THR A 207 -23.43 -1.24 6.54
N VAL A 208 -22.75 -2.22 7.12
CA VAL A 208 -21.29 -2.28 7.26
C VAL A 208 -20.73 -3.58 6.71
N PRO A 209 -19.48 -3.59 6.22
CA PRO A 209 -18.78 -4.82 5.88
C PRO A 209 -18.29 -5.56 7.13
N LEU A 210 -18.27 -6.88 7.05
CA LEU A 210 -17.63 -7.79 8.01
C LEU A 210 -16.22 -8.19 7.52
N ILE A 211 -15.48 -8.93 8.34
CA ILE A 211 -14.09 -9.34 8.05
C ILE A 211 -13.94 -10.19 6.77
N ASP A 212 -15.00 -10.92 6.41
CA ASP A 212 -15.08 -11.78 5.22
C ASP A 212 -15.72 -11.08 4.00
N GLY A 213 -16.01 -9.78 4.14
CA GLY A 213 -16.59 -8.95 3.09
C GLY A 213 -18.11 -8.97 3.00
N THR A 214 -18.78 -9.92 3.66
CA THR A 214 -20.25 -9.92 3.73
C THR A 214 -20.75 -8.67 4.44
N ARG A 215 -22.01 -8.29 4.20
CA ARG A 215 -22.60 -7.07 4.77
C ARG A 215 -23.66 -7.40 5.82
N SER A 216 -23.73 -6.57 6.85
CA SER A 216 -24.75 -6.65 7.90
C SER A 216 -25.17 -5.24 8.32
N THR A 217 -26.25 -5.11 9.09
CA THR A 217 -26.58 -3.82 9.72
C THR A 217 -25.50 -3.46 10.74
N ALA A 218 -25.24 -2.17 10.92
CA ALA A 218 -24.23 -1.69 11.87
C ALA A 218 -24.55 -2.17 13.31
N ALA A 219 -25.82 -2.17 13.67
CA ALA A 219 -26.30 -2.66 14.96
C ALA A 219 -26.02 -4.16 15.18
N ALA A 220 -26.30 -5.02 14.18
CA ALA A 220 -26.09 -6.45 14.29
C ALA A 220 -24.60 -6.83 14.25
N ALA A 221 -23.81 -6.12 13.44
CA ALA A 221 -22.36 -6.33 13.36
C ALA A 221 -21.66 -5.98 14.68
N GLY A 222 -22.07 -4.89 15.35
CA GLY A 222 -21.44 -4.43 16.60
C GLY A 222 -19.92 -4.32 16.46
N LYS A 223 -19.18 -4.98 17.36
CA LYS A 223 -17.70 -5.01 17.33
C LYS A 223 -17.10 -5.85 16.19
N GLN A 224 -17.92 -6.61 15.46
CA GLN A 224 -17.47 -7.42 14.31
C GLN A 224 -17.46 -6.64 12.99
N ALA A 225 -17.95 -5.40 12.98
CA ALA A 225 -17.87 -4.54 11.80
C ALA A 225 -16.39 -4.28 11.44
N ALA A 226 -16.00 -4.57 10.20
CA ALA A 226 -14.67 -4.19 9.71
C ALA A 226 -14.49 -2.66 9.70
N PHE A 227 -15.60 -1.95 9.52
CA PHE A 227 -15.67 -0.50 9.67
C PHE A 227 -17.08 -0.02 10.06
N ASN A 228 -17.15 0.87 11.05
CA ASN A 228 -18.31 1.69 11.36
C ASN A 228 -17.84 3.14 11.53
N ALA A 229 -18.52 4.08 10.87
CA ALA A 229 -18.23 5.52 10.90
C ALA A 229 -18.37 6.14 12.31
N GLY A 230 -19.06 5.46 13.23
CA GLY A 230 -19.15 5.86 14.63
C GLY A 230 -20.11 7.00 14.90
N LEU A 231 -21.11 7.18 14.03
CA LEU A 231 -22.19 8.14 14.24
C LEU A 231 -23.22 7.55 15.21
N THR A 232 -23.75 8.38 16.10
CA THR A 232 -24.98 8.05 16.84
C THR A 232 -26.18 8.02 15.89
N ALA A 233 -27.28 7.38 16.30
CA ALA A 233 -28.49 7.31 15.48
C ALA A 233 -29.02 8.70 15.09
N GLY A 234 -28.96 9.67 16.01
CA GLY A 234 -29.37 11.06 15.75
C GLY A 234 -28.45 11.77 14.76
N GLU A 235 -27.13 11.60 14.90
CA GLU A 235 -26.16 12.16 13.94
C GLU A 235 -26.31 11.55 12.55
N LEU A 236 -26.55 10.24 12.47
CA LEU A 236 -26.77 9.55 11.20
C LEU A 236 -28.03 10.06 10.50
N ALA A 237 -29.14 10.20 11.23
CA ALA A 237 -30.40 10.71 10.68
C ALA A 237 -30.26 12.16 10.18
N ALA A 238 -29.58 13.02 10.95
CA ALA A 238 -29.32 14.40 10.54
C ALA A 238 -28.41 14.47 9.31
N PHE A 239 -27.36 13.65 9.28
CA PHE A 239 -26.43 13.57 8.15
C PHE A 239 -27.11 13.07 6.88
N ASN A 240 -27.94 12.02 6.96
CA ASN A 240 -28.67 11.49 5.81
C ASN A 240 -29.72 12.47 5.27
N THR A 241 -30.32 13.28 6.15
CA THR A 241 -31.24 14.35 5.76
C THR A 241 -30.52 15.46 4.99
N ALA A 242 -29.33 15.86 5.46
CA ALA A 242 -28.54 16.92 4.83
C ALA A 242 -27.84 16.46 3.55
N THR A 243 -27.34 15.22 3.54
CA THR A 243 -26.53 14.63 2.46
C THR A 243 -26.95 13.19 2.21
N PRO A 244 -28.02 12.95 1.44
CA PRO A 244 -28.51 11.59 1.17
C PRO A 244 -27.50 10.79 0.33
N ASN A 245 -27.57 9.46 0.44
CA ASN A 245 -26.80 8.50 -0.39
C ASN A 245 -25.27 8.60 -0.24
N ARG A 246 -24.79 8.87 0.97
CA ARG A 246 -23.36 9.01 1.26
C ARG A 246 -22.76 7.74 1.84
N PHE A 247 -21.47 7.57 1.55
CA PHE A 247 -20.65 6.45 2.03
C PHE A 247 -19.49 6.96 2.88
N ALA A 248 -19.19 6.24 3.95
CA ALA A 248 -17.96 6.46 4.70
C ALA A 248 -16.96 5.33 4.41
N PHE A 249 -15.71 5.68 4.08
CA PHE A 249 -14.62 4.73 3.89
C PHE A 249 -13.70 4.77 5.10
N LYS A 250 -13.24 3.61 5.57
CA LYS A 250 -12.46 3.50 6.81
C LYS A 250 -11.17 4.28 6.78
N HIS A 251 -10.41 4.24 5.68
CA HIS A 251 -9.19 5.02 5.58
C HIS A 251 -9.46 6.52 5.77
N ALA A 252 -10.45 7.07 5.08
CA ALA A 252 -10.78 8.49 5.18
C ALA A 252 -11.44 8.86 6.53
N HIS A 253 -12.42 8.07 6.98
CA HIS A 253 -13.43 8.53 7.96
C HIS A 253 -13.46 7.72 9.26
N SER A 254 -12.40 6.97 9.57
CA SER A 254 -12.34 6.23 10.84
C SER A 254 -12.12 7.11 12.08
N GLY A 255 -11.79 8.40 11.89
CA GLY A 255 -11.30 9.26 12.96
C GLY A 255 -9.90 8.85 13.46
N GLN A 256 -9.20 8.00 12.71
CA GLN A 256 -7.87 7.49 13.04
C GLN A 256 -6.87 7.89 11.96
N ASN A 257 -5.59 7.73 12.29
CA ASN A 257 -4.45 7.88 11.40
C ASN A 257 -3.87 6.47 11.31
N PRO A 258 -4.38 5.60 10.42
CA PRO A 258 -3.81 4.27 10.24
C PRO A 258 -2.33 4.32 9.84
N GLU A 259 -1.90 5.37 9.13
CA GLU A 259 -0.55 5.48 8.59
C GLU A 259 0.55 5.50 9.66
N LYS A 260 0.35 6.21 10.77
CA LYS A 260 1.30 6.15 11.90
C LYS A 260 1.51 4.74 12.48
N ASP A 261 0.54 3.84 12.26
CA ASP A 261 0.50 2.49 12.81
C ASP A 261 0.80 1.40 11.76
N TRP A 262 1.15 1.75 10.52
CA TRP A 262 1.43 0.78 9.46
C TRP A 262 2.59 -0.18 9.80
N GLY A 263 3.67 0.33 10.40
CA GLY A 263 4.78 -0.50 10.85
C GLY A 263 4.36 -1.45 11.97
N ARG A 264 3.68 -0.94 13.00
CA ARG A 264 3.15 -1.75 14.12
C ARG A 264 2.22 -2.86 13.65
N THR A 265 1.26 -2.56 12.78
CA THR A 265 0.31 -3.58 12.29
C THR A 265 0.97 -4.62 11.38
N THR A 266 2.04 -4.27 10.68
CA THR A 266 2.86 -5.22 9.93
C THR A 266 3.65 -6.14 10.88
N LEU A 267 4.24 -5.61 11.96
CA LEU A 267 4.86 -6.43 13.01
C LEU A 267 3.86 -7.37 13.69
N GLN A 268 2.65 -6.89 13.98
CA GLN A 268 1.57 -7.72 14.52
C GLN A 268 1.14 -8.85 13.58
N ALA A 269 1.25 -8.66 12.25
CA ALA A 269 1.03 -9.74 11.29
C ALA A 269 2.14 -10.81 11.39
N VAL A 270 3.39 -10.41 11.60
CA VAL A 270 4.51 -11.34 11.83
C VAL A 270 4.35 -12.09 13.15
N GLU A 271 3.98 -11.40 14.23
CA GLU A 271 3.65 -12.01 15.53
C GLU A 271 2.49 -13.01 15.39
N PHE A 272 1.46 -12.67 14.62
CA PHE A 272 0.36 -13.59 14.33
C PHE A 272 0.85 -14.82 13.55
N ALA A 273 1.75 -14.66 12.58
CA ALA A 273 2.36 -15.79 11.88
C ALA A 273 3.17 -16.69 12.81
N TYR A 274 3.99 -16.14 13.72
CA TYR A 274 4.69 -16.93 14.73
C TYR A 274 3.73 -17.72 15.63
N TYR A 275 2.63 -17.09 16.06
CA TYR A 275 1.61 -17.77 16.86
C TYR A 275 1.02 -18.97 16.09
N VAL A 276 0.56 -18.75 14.85
CA VAL A 276 -0.04 -19.80 14.00
C VAL A 276 0.96 -20.94 13.74
N LEU A 277 2.20 -20.60 13.42
CA LEU A 277 3.23 -21.59 13.11
C LEU A 277 3.58 -22.44 14.33
N ASN A 278 3.66 -21.84 15.53
CA ASN A 278 3.90 -22.60 16.76
C ASN A 278 2.67 -23.41 17.20
N GLU A 279 1.44 -22.94 16.94
CA GLU A 279 0.24 -23.76 17.16
C GLU A 279 0.27 -25.05 16.31
N ARG A 280 0.74 -24.94 15.07
CA ARG A 280 0.79 -26.07 14.12
C ARG A 280 2.02 -26.97 14.33
N TYR A 281 3.21 -26.37 14.48
CA TYR A 281 4.50 -27.05 14.41
C TYR A 281 5.36 -26.94 15.66
N GLY A 282 4.97 -26.15 16.66
CA GLY A 282 5.72 -26.03 17.90
C GLY A 282 5.78 -27.34 18.66
N ASP A 283 6.91 -27.63 19.30
CA ASP A 283 7.04 -28.77 20.20
C ASP A 283 5.98 -28.70 21.30
N ARG A 284 5.63 -29.86 21.85
CA ARG A 284 4.70 -29.94 22.97
C ARG A 284 5.48 -30.19 24.25
N ASN A 285 5.13 -29.49 25.32
CA ASN A 285 5.63 -29.82 26.65
C ASN A 285 4.98 -31.12 27.16
N ILE A 286 5.35 -31.54 28.38
CA ILE A 286 4.81 -32.75 29.02
C ILE A 286 3.30 -32.69 29.28
N LEU A 287 2.69 -31.49 29.28
CA LEU A 287 1.26 -31.27 29.44
C LEU A 287 0.52 -31.21 28.08
N GLY A 288 1.25 -31.38 26.97
CA GLY A 288 0.70 -31.30 25.62
C GLY A 288 0.54 -29.87 25.09
N GLU A 289 0.96 -28.85 25.82
CA GLU A 289 0.85 -27.44 25.43
C GLU A 289 1.92 -27.09 24.39
N ARG A 290 1.57 -26.24 23.42
CA ARG A 290 2.49 -25.81 22.36
C ARG A 290 3.52 -24.83 22.92
N LEU A 291 4.78 -25.06 22.57
CA LEU A 291 5.92 -24.21 22.89
C LEU A 291 6.26 -23.29 21.72
N ARG A 292 6.83 -22.13 22.02
CA ARG A 292 7.43 -21.18 21.07
C ARG A 292 8.76 -21.71 20.53
N THR A 293 8.66 -22.73 19.69
CA THR A 293 9.80 -23.45 19.10
C THR A 293 10.36 -22.70 17.89
N LEU A 294 9.46 -22.14 17.06
CA LEU A 294 9.80 -21.22 15.98
C LEU A 294 9.89 -19.81 16.57
N LYS A 295 11.06 -19.20 16.40
CA LYS A 295 11.47 -17.93 17.02
C LYS A 295 12.31 -17.12 16.03
N PRO A 296 12.53 -15.81 16.28
CA PRO A 296 13.32 -14.98 15.36
C PRO A 296 14.74 -15.49 15.06
N SER A 297 15.33 -16.27 15.97
CA SER A 297 16.67 -16.82 15.76
C SER A 297 16.73 -18.05 14.83
N ASN A 298 15.62 -18.66 14.45
CA ASN A 298 15.57 -19.86 13.59
C ASN A 298 14.55 -19.78 12.45
N THR A 299 13.94 -18.62 12.23
CA THR A 299 12.96 -18.37 11.17
C THR A 299 13.42 -17.16 10.36
N ILE A 300 13.51 -17.29 9.03
CA ILE A 300 13.77 -16.15 8.13
C ILE A 300 12.50 -15.31 8.00
N VAL A 301 12.58 -14.02 8.27
CA VAL A 301 11.49 -13.07 8.05
C VAL A 301 11.95 -11.96 7.12
N ILE A 302 11.30 -11.85 5.97
CA ILE A 302 11.50 -10.74 5.04
C ILE A 302 10.29 -9.81 5.15
N ALA A 303 10.53 -8.53 5.41
CA ALA A 303 9.50 -7.51 5.30
C ALA A 303 9.42 -7.02 3.85
N SER A 304 8.24 -7.13 3.25
CA SER A 304 7.98 -6.74 1.87
C SER A 304 6.60 -6.14 1.70
N SER A 305 6.47 -5.36 0.62
CA SER A 305 5.36 -5.27 -0.32
C SER A 305 5.68 -4.13 -1.29
N ILE A 306 4.67 -3.58 -1.97
CA ILE A 306 4.79 -2.46 -2.91
C ILE A 306 4.10 -1.20 -2.38
N SER A 307 4.48 -0.02 -2.87
CA SER A 307 3.76 1.24 -2.60
C SER A 307 3.62 1.51 -1.09
N ASN A 308 2.42 1.82 -0.60
CA ASN A 308 2.13 1.96 0.84
C ASN A 308 2.46 0.69 1.64
N GLY A 309 2.33 -0.50 1.05
CA GLY A 309 2.72 -1.75 1.69
C GLY A 309 4.24 -1.86 1.86
N GLY A 310 5.01 -1.39 0.87
CA GLY A 310 6.47 -1.26 0.96
C GLY A 310 6.87 -0.22 2.03
N GLY A 311 6.15 0.90 2.10
CA GLY A 311 6.28 1.88 3.17
C GLY A 311 6.02 1.30 4.57
N ALA A 312 4.98 0.47 4.70
CA ALA A 312 4.65 -0.24 5.94
C ALA A 312 5.73 -1.26 6.34
N ALA A 313 6.32 -1.97 5.37
CA ALA A 313 7.44 -2.89 5.60
C ALA A 313 8.70 -2.16 6.09
N ILE A 314 9.03 -1.01 5.49
CA ILE A 314 10.11 -0.13 5.99
C ILE A 314 9.80 0.36 7.41
N ALA A 315 8.59 0.87 7.64
CA ALA A 315 8.15 1.31 8.96
C ALA A 315 8.27 0.21 10.02
N ALA A 316 7.91 -1.03 9.67
CA ALA A 316 8.04 -2.19 10.54
C ALA A 316 9.50 -2.46 10.89
N ALA A 317 10.39 -2.45 9.90
CA ALA A 317 11.82 -2.69 10.11
C ALA A 317 12.48 -1.63 11.01
N GLU A 318 12.09 -0.35 10.88
CA GLU A 318 12.56 0.72 11.75
C GLU A 318 12.03 0.56 13.20
N GLN A 319 10.81 0.04 13.36
CA GLN A 319 10.13 -0.11 14.65
C GLN A 319 10.38 -1.46 15.35
N ASP A 320 11.02 -2.41 14.68
CA ASP A 320 11.20 -3.79 15.13
C ASP A 320 12.18 -3.91 16.31
N SER A 321 11.69 -3.68 17.52
CA SER A 321 12.49 -3.80 18.76
C SER A 321 12.70 -5.23 19.23
N GLN A 322 11.92 -6.19 18.70
CA GLN A 322 11.99 -7.60 19.05
C GLN A 322 12.91 -8.42 18.11
N GLY A 323 13.41 -7.79 17.04
CA GLY A 323 14.23 -8.45 16.04
C GLY A 323 13.46 -9.49 15.22
N LEU A 324 12.15 -9.28 15.01
CA LEU A 324 11.28 -10.16 14.24
C LEU A 324 11.65 -10.22 12.76
N ILE A 325 12.18 -9.15 12.19
CA ILE A 325 12.48 -9.00 10.75
C ILE A 325 13.98 -9.17 10.52
N ASN A 326 14.36 -10.06 9.61
CA ASN A 326 15.76 -10.28 9.26
C ASN A 326 16.23 -9.44 8.07
N GLY A 327 15.33 -9.06 7.15
CA GLY A 327 15.66 -8.22 5.99
C GLY A 327 14.46 -7.57 5.32
N VAL A 328 14.71 -6.60 4.45
CA VAL A 328 13.65 -5.82 3.77
C VAL A 328 13.83 -5.87 2.25
N ALA A 329 12.79 -6.24 1.52
CA ALA A 329 12.79 -6.18 0.04
C ALA A 329 11.46 -5.60 -0.43
N VAL A 330 11.48 -4.38 -0.97
CA VAL A 330 10.26 -3.63 -1.30
C VAL A 330 10.35 -2.96 -2.67
N SER A 331 9.19 -2.66 -3.25
CA SER A 331 9.08 -1.92 -4.51
C SER A 331 8.34 -0.59 -4.30
N GLU A 332 8.88 0.49 -4.87
CA GLU A 332 8.34 1.86 -4.87
C GLU A 332 7.68 2.26 -3.55
N PRO A 333 8.39 2.17 -2.41
CA PRO A 333 7.76 2.35 -1.11
C PRO A 333 7.33 3.81 -0.90
N ALA A 334 6.09 4.02 -0.44
CA ALA A 334 5.63 5.32 0.03
C ALA A 334 6.22 5.61 1.41
N VAL A 335 7.22 6.51 1.46
CA VAL A 335 7.97 6.80 2.68
C VAL A 335 7.92 8.28 2.98
N GLU A 336 7.46 8.61 4.19
CA GLU A 336 7.39 9.97 4.69
C GLU A 336 8.68 10.31 5.45
N LEU A 337 9.51 11.18 4.88
CA LEU A 337 10.79 11.58 5.48
C LEU A 337 10.59 12.61 6.59
N PRO A 338 11.53 12.79 7.54
CA PRO A 338 11.48 13.91 8.48
C PRO A 338 11.36 15.25 7.73
N ALA A 339 10.65 16.24 8.30
CA ALA A 339 10.41 17.53 7.63
C ALA A 339 11.69 18.27 7.20
N SER A 340 12.80 18.05 7.90
CA SER A 340 14.13 18.54 7.54
C SER A 340 15.13 17.39 7.58
N PRO A 341 15.12 16.51 6.56
CA PRO A 341 15.95 15.30 6.56
C PRO A 341 17.45 15.64 6.44
N GLY A 342 17.76 16.85 5.94
CA GLY A 342 19.12 17.30 5.67
C GLY A 342 19.82 16.35 4.72
N VAL A 343 19.14 16.02 3.62
CA VAL A 343 19.64 15.17 2.54
C VAL A 343 19.66 15.93 1.22
N THR A 344 20.57 15.57 0.34
CA THR A 344 20.66 16.10 -1.02
C THR A 344 20.50 14.99 -2.05
N VAL A 345 19.73 15.24 -3.10
CA VAL A 345 19.57 14.33 -4.24
C VAL A 345 20.14 14.99 -5.48
N GLN A 346 20.95 14.25 -6.23
CA GLN A 346 21.42 14.64 -7.56
C GLN A 346 21.01 13.61 -8.60
N ARG A 347 20.63 14.09 -9.78
CA ARG A 347 20.44 13.29 -11.00
C ARG A 347 21.33 13.84 -12.11
N GLY A 348 22.11 12.97 -12.77
CA GLY A 348 22.94 13.37 -13.92
C GLY A 348 23.92 14.51 -13.59
N GLY A 349 24.34 14.64 -12.33
CA GLY A 349 25.16 15.76 -11.84
C GLY A 349 24.40 17.02 -11.44
N THR A 350 23.08 17.09 -11.70
CA THR A 350 22.22 18.22 -11.32
C THR A 350 21.59 17.99 -9.96
N ALA A 351 21.75 18.95 -9.05
CA ALA A 351 21.07 18.92 -7.75
C ALA A 351 19.58 19.23 -7.91
N LEU A 352 18.73 18.45 -7.24
CA LEU A 352 17.29 18.66 -7.24
C LEU A 352 16.89 19.57 -6.07
N PRO A 353 16.17 20.69 -6.30
CA PRO A 353 15.87 21.66 -5.27
C PRO A 353 14.72 21.25 -4.35
N VAL A 354 13.78 20.45 -4.84
CA VAL A 354 12.60 20.00 -4.09
C VAL A 354 12.63 18.50 -3.96
N VAL A 355 12.88 18.02 -2.74
CA VAL A 355 12.98 16.60 -2.40
C VAL A 355 12.28 16.31 -1.08
N GLY A 356 11.91 15.05 -0.87
CA GLY A 356 11.35 14.58 0.41
C GLY A 356 10.03 15.22 0.84
N LYS A 357 9.19 15.64 -0.13
CA LYS A 357 7.82 16.08 0.14
C LYS A 357 6.95 14.88 0.50
N THR A 358 5.95 15.10 1.35
CA THR A 358 5.07 14.03 1.82
C THR A 358 4.04 13.63 0.77
N LEU A 359 3.48 12.42 0.86
CA LEU A 359 2.46 11.95 -0.09
C LEU A 359 1.34 12.98 -0.29
N VAL A 360 0.73 13.44 0.82
CA VAL A 360 -0.34 14.44 0.77
C VAL A 360 0.13 15.81 0.23
N ASP A 361 1.41 16.15 0.37
CA ASP A 361 1.97 17.41 -0.14
C ASP A 361 2.04 17.36 -1.65
N PHE A 362 2.76 16.40 -2.22
CA PHE A 362 2.89 16.34 -3.67
C PHE A 362 1.56 15.92 -4.33
N THR A 363 0.71 15.08 -3.75
CA THR A 363 -0.59 14.78 -4.39
C THR A 363 -1.55 15.96 -4.36
N SER A 364 -1.54 16.79 -3.31
CA SER A 364 -2.33 18.03 -3.31
C SER A 364 -1.81 19.04 -4.35
N TYR A 365 -0.50 19.04 -4.59
CA TYR A 365 0.12 19.82 -5.67
C TYR A 365 -0.29 19.30 -7.06
N ALA A 366 -0.20 17.98 -7.29
CA ALA A 366 -0.66 17.35 -8.52
C ALA A 366 -2.16 17.58 -8.75
N ASN A 367 -2.99 17.52 -7.70
CA ASN A 367 -4.41 17.79 -7.80
C ASN A 367 -4.70 19.20 -8.34
N LEU A 368 -3.84 20.18 -8.05
CA LEU A 368 -3.96 21.51 -8.64
C LEU A 368 -3.58 21.53 -10.13
N TYR A 369 -2.38 21.04 -10.46
CA TYR A 369 -1.75 21.31 -11.76
C TYR A 369 -1.94 20.23 -12.83
N GLN A 370 -2.14 18.96 -12.45
CA GLN A 370 -2.01 17.83 -13.38
C GLN A 370 -3.03 17.85 -14.52
N SER A 371 -4.28 18.25 -14.27
CA SER A 371 -5.29 18.34 -15.33
C SER A 371 -4.99 19.47 -16.33
N CYS A 372 -4.41 20.59 -15.89
CA CYS A 372 -3.93 21.63 -16.79
C CYS A 372 -2.67 21.19 -17.56
N ALA A 373 -1.69 20.62 -16.85
CA ALA A 373 -0.44 20.12 -17.42
C ALA A 373 -0.66 19.05 -18.50
N SER A 374 -1.74 18.27 -18.38
CA SER A 374 -2.11 17.23 -19.35
C SER A 374 -2.51 17.78 -20.74
N LEU A 375 -2.67 19.10 -20.87
CA LEU A 375 -2.91 19.79 -22.16
C LEU A 375 -1.63 20.35 -22.80
N ALA A 376 -0.47 20.17 -22.17
CA ALA A 376 0.78 20.72 -22.67
C ALA A 376 1.16 20.06 -24.00
N ALA A 377 1.61 20.88 -24.96
CA ALA A 377 1.97 20.41 -26.30
C ALA A 377 3.16 19.45 -26.24
N SER A 378 4.08 19.68 -25.30
CA SER A 378 5.27 18.86 -25.05
C SER A 378 4.98 17.43 -24.62
N VAL A 379 3.76 17.12 -24.16
CA VAL A 379 3.30 15.77 -23.76
C VAL A 379 2.06 15.32 -24.56
N SER A 380 1.80 15.95 -25.70
CA SER A 380 0.65 15.59 -26.56
C SER A 380 0.74 14.18 -27.15
N GLY A 381 1.96 13.61 -27.23
CA GLY A 381 2.23 12.23 -27.67
C GLY A 381 2.15 11.17 -26.57
N SER A 382 1.81 11.58 -25.34
CA SER A 382 1.75 10.70 -24.19
C SER A 382 0.56 9.75 -24.24
N PRO A 383 0.66 8.56 -23.63
CA PRO A 383 -0.49 7.67 -23.50
C PRO A 383 -1.71 8.39 -22.90
N TYR A 384 -2.87 8.19 -23.53
CA TYR A 384 -4.14 8.81 -23.14
C TYR A 384 -4.27 10.34 -23.34
N ALA A 385 -3.25 11.06 -23.80
CA ALA A 385 -3.32 12.53 -23.97
C ALA A 385 -4.45 12.98 -24.90
N ALA A 386 -4.62 12.31 -26.05
CA ALA A 386 -5.70 12.62 -26.99
C ALA A 386 -7.09 12.33 -26.41
N ALA A 387 -7.26 11.20 -25.72
CA ALA A 387 -8.52 10.84 -25.06
C ALA A 387 -8.85 11.80 -23.90
N PHE A 388 -7.83 12.21 -23.14
CA PHE A 388 -7.97 13.23 -22.10
C PHE A 388 -8.44 14.56 -22.70
N ALA A 389 -7.79 15.05 -23.76
CA ALA A 389 -8.20 16.29 -24.42
C ALA A 389 -9.63 16.21 -24.96
N ALA A 390 -10.02 15.09 -25.58
CA ALA A 390 -11.38 14.87 -26.06
C ALA A 390 -12.42 14.88 -24.92
N GLY A 391 -12.10 14.25 -23.78
CA GLY A 391 -13.00 14.13 -22.63
C GLY A 391 -13.09 15.37 -21.75
N PHE A 392 -12.01 16.16 -21.65
CA PHE A 392 -11.88 17.22 -20.64
C PHE A 392 -11.49 18.60 -21.19
N ALA A 393 -11.20 18.73 -22.49
CA ALA A 393 -10.85 20.01 -23.12
C ALA A 393 -11.68 20.33 -24.38
N SER A 394 -12.76 19.60 -24.64
CA SER A 394 -13.68 19.91 -25.73
C SER A 394 -14.43 21.21 -25.47
N THR A 395 -14.99 21.82 -26.53
CA THR A 395 -15.83 23.03 -26.41
C THR A 395 -17.09 22.80 -25.58
N ALA A 396 -17.61 21.56 -25.56
CA ALA A 396 -18.78 21.18 -24.76
C ALA A 396 -18.45 20.96 -23.28
N LEU A 397 -17.24 20.49 -22.97
CA LEU A 397 -16.77 20.22 -21.60
C LEU A 397 -15.34 20.77 -21.41
N PRO A 398 -15.15 22.10 -21.36
CA PRO A 398 -13.82 22.72 -21.26
C PRO A 398 -13.28 22.68 -19.82
N ILE A 399 -13.34 21.53 -19.14
CA ILE A 399 -13.04 21.39 -17.72
C ILE A 399 -11.56 21.64 -17.42
N ALA A 400 -10.65 21.02 -18.16
CA ALA A 400 -9.20 21.21 -18.01
C ALA A 400 -8.73 22.62 -18.45
N PRO A 401 -9.22 23.19 -19.56
CA PRO A 401 -8.99 24.61 -19.88
C PRO A 401 -9.49 25.57 -18.78
N ASN A 402 -10.68 25.32 -18.22
CA ASN A 402 -11.20 26.09 -17.10
C ASN A 402 -10.33 25.95 -15.85
N ARG A 403 -9.76 24.76 -15.59
CA ARG A 403 -8.78 24.60 -14.52
C ARG A 403 -7.54 25.46 -14.76
N CYS A 404 -6.97 25.47 -15.96
CA CYS A 404 -5.84 26.36 -16.29
C CYS A 404 -6.16 27.84 -16.02
N ALA A 405 -7.34 28.30 -16.47
CA ALA A 405 -7.80 29.65 -16.23
C ALA A 405 -8.01 29.95 -14.73
N ALA A 406 -8.60 29.01 -13.97
CA ALA A 406 -8.83 29.16 -12.54
C ALA A 406 -7.51 29.25 -11.76
N LEU A 407 -6.49 28.45 -12.11
CA LEU A 407 -5.16 28.54 -11.51
C LEU A 407 -4.49 29.89 -11.79
N ARG A 408 -4.66 30.41 -13.02
CA ARG A 408 -4.19 31.76 -13.38
C ARG A 408 -4.90 32.84 -12.57
N THR A 409 -6.22 32.78 -12.43
CA THR A 409 -7.00 33.70 -11.58
C THR A 409 -6.56 33.64 -10.12
N ALA A 410 -6.17 32.46 -9.64
CA ALA A 410 -5.61 32.27 -8.29
C ALA A 410 -4.14 32.72 -8.16
N GLY A 411 -3.51 33.24 -9.21
CA GLY A 411 -2.10 33.66 -9.20
C GLY A 411 -1.10 32.51 -9.17
N LEU A 412 -1.53 31.28 -9.43
CA LEU A 412 -0.70 30.08 -9.42
C LEU A 412 -0.02 29.79 -10.77
N LEU A 413 -0.52 30.42 -11.84
CA LEU A 413 0.06 30.47 -13.18
C LEU A 413 0.12 31.93 -13.65
N ASN A 414 1.02 32.26 -14.57
CA ASN A 414 1.19 33.60 -15.12
C ASN A 414 0.77 33.70 -16.59
N ALA A 415 0.92 32.61 -17.34
CA ALA A 415 0.62 32.57 -18.76
C ALA A 415 -0.84 32.93 -19.06
N THR A 416 -1.07 33.53 -20.23
CA THR A 416 -2.37 34.10 -20.61
C THR A 416 -3.17 33.24 -21.59
N THR A 417 -2.54 32.24 -22.22
CA THR A 417 -3.20 31.29 -23.12
C THR A 417 -3.24 29.91 -22.48
N THR A 418 -4.29 29.12 -22.75
CA THR A 418 -4.41 27.75 -22.20
C THR A 418 -3.20 26.88 -22.54
N ALA A 419 -2.68 26.97 -23.77
CA ALA A 419 -1.50 26.20 -24.18
C ALA A 419 -0.25 26.57 -23.37
N ALA A 420 0.00 27.87 -23.16
CA ALA A 420 1.14 28.31 -22.36
C ALA A 420 0.94 28.03 -20.86
N GLN A 421 -0.29 28.10 -20.36
CA GLN A 421 -0.64 27.70 -18.99
C GLN A 421 -0.41 26.21 -18.75
N ALA A 422 -0.71 25.37 -19.74
CA ALA A 422 -0.47 23.95 -19.65
C ALA A 422 1.02 23.62 -19.57
N GLU A 423 1.86 24.24 -20.40
CA GLU A 423 3.33 24.10 -20.30
C GLU A 423 3.85 24.63 -18.96
N GLU A 424 3.35 25.77 -18.48
CA GLU A 424 3.72 26.30 -17.17
C GLU A 424 3.32 25.33 -16.05
N ALA A 425 2.11 24.74 -16.10
CA ALA A 425 1.66 23.76 -15.12
C ALA A 425 2.48 22.46 -15.16
N LEU A 426 2.91 22.02 -16.34
CA LEU A 426 3.82 20.88 -16.47
C LEU A 426 5.20 21.21 -15.88
N GLN A 427 5.72 22.42 -16.14
CA GLN A 427 6.99 22.86 -15.56
C GLN A 427 6.89 22.95 -14.03
N LYS A 428 5.76 23.44 -13.48
CA LYS A 428 5.48 23.43 -12.03
C LYS A 428 5.60 22.03 -11.44
N LEU A 429 5.07 20.99 -12.09
CA LEU A 429 5.20 19.60 -11.64
C LEU A 429 6.67 19.14 -11.67
N ARG A 430 7.41 19.42 -12.74
CA ARG A 430 8.84 19.08 -12.84
C ARG A 430 9.68 19.77 -11.76
N ASP A 431 9.48 21.07 -11.59
CA ASP A 431 10.14 21.87 -10.54
C ASP A 431 9.82 21.36 -9.14
N TYR A 432 8.65 20.74 -8.95
CA TYR A 432 8.24 20.17 -7.68
C TYR A 432 8.82 18.79 -7.40
N GLY A 433 9.49 18.13 -8.36
CA GLY A 433 10.23 16.88 -8.12
C GLY A 433 9.78 15.67 -8.94
N TRP A 434 8.83 15.81 -9.87
CA TRP A 434 8.58 14.75 -10.86
C TRP A 434 9.70 14.68 -11.89
N GLU A 435 10.09 13.47 -12.26
CA GLU A 435 11.08 13.26 -13.31
C GLU A 435 10.50 13.61 -14.68
N PRO A 436 11.32 14.03 -15.65
CA PRO A 436 10.90 14.18 -17.04
C PRO A 436 10.17 12.95 -17.58
N GLU A 437 10.63 11.75 -17.24
CA GLU A 437 10.03 10.47 -17.64
C GLU A 437 8.61 10.27 -17.08
N SER A 438 8.31 10.83 -15.90
CA SER A 438 6.98 10.80 -15.31
C SER A 438 5.98 11.70 -16.05
N SER A 439 6.46 12.65 -16.86
CA SER A 439 5.60 13.63 -17.55
C SER A 439 4.58 12.96 -18.47
N GLU A 440 4.97 11.83 -19.07
CA GLU A 440 4.16 11.05 -20.00
C GLU A 440 2.96 10.35 -19.33
N LEU A 441 2.91 10.30 -17.99
CA LEU A 441 1.85 9.63 -17.24
C LEU A 441 0.73 10.60 -16.82
N HIS A 442 0.97 11.91 -16.87
CA HIS A 442 0.07 12.88 -16.25
C HIS A 442 -1.35 12.87 -16.83
N ALA A 443 -1.52 12.71 -18.15
CA ALA A 443 -2.83 12.68 -18.80
C ALA A 443 -3.72 11.53 -18.28
N SER A 444 -3.18 10.32 -18.24
CA SER A 444 -3.91 9.15 -17.72
C SER A 444 -4.18 9.24 -16.22
N LEU A 445 -3.23 9.70 -15.41
CA LEU A 445 -3.42 9.86 -13.96
C LEU A 445 -4.44 10.96 -13.64
N ALA A 446 -4.48 12.05 -14.42
CA ALA A 446 -5.52 13.08 -14.31
C ALA A 446 -6.90 12.52 -14.68
N ALA A 447 -6.99 11.80 -15.80
CA ALA A 447 -8.24 11.20 -16.26
C ALA A 447 -8.85 10.22 -15.24
N PHE A 448 -8.01 9.45 -14.57
CA PHE A 448 -8.42 8.51 -13.53
C PHE A 448 -8.47 9.11 -12.13
N GLU A 449 -8.42 10.44 -12.02
CA GLU A 449 -8.64 11.17 -10.76
C GLU A 449 -7.68 10.74 -9.63
N VAL A 450 -6.45 10.31 -9.97
CA VAL A 450 -5.52 9.73 -8.99
C VAL A 450 -5.14 10.75 -7.92
N ALA A 451 -4.70 11.95 -8.31
CA ALA A 451 -4.30 12.99 -7.38
C ALA A 451 -5.46 13.48 -6.47
N PRO A 452 -6.68 13.80 -6.97
CA PRO A 452 -7.79 14.17 -6.09
C PRO A 452 -8.22 13.02 -5.17
N ALA A 453 -8.28 11.77 -5.67
CA ALA A 453 -8.65 10.60 -4.87
C ALA A 453 -7.73 10.40 -3.65
N VAL A 454 -6.41 10.43 -3.90
CA VAL A 454 -5.40 10.30 -2.84
C VAL A 454 -5.45 11.50 -1.90
N SER A 455 -5.49 12.73 -2.44
CA SER A 455 -5.48 13.94 -1.61
C SER A 455 -6.67 14.02 -0.65
N VAL A 456 -7.89 13.72 -1.11
CA VAL A 456 -9.09 13.74 -0.25
C VAL A 456 -9.01 12.66 0.82
N THR A 457 -8.65 11.42 0.43
CA THR A 457 -8.64 10.28 1.35
C THR A 457 -7.59 10.46 2.45
N PHE A 458 -6.35 10.82 2.08
CA PHE A 458 -5.27 11.02 3.04
C PHE A 458 -5.47 12.27 3.87
N ALA A 459 -6.01 13.37 3.32
CA ALA A 459 -6.29 14.56 4.12
C ALA A 459 -7.30 14.28 5.23
N ASN A 460 -8.37 13.52 4.95
CA ASN A 460 -9.33 13.12 5.97
C ASN A 460 -8.68 12.22 7.05
N SER A 461 -7.92 11.21 6.63
CA SER A 461 -7.19 10.28 7.51
C SER A 461 -6.22 11.01 8.45
N LEU A 462 -5.33 11.83 7.89
CA LEU A 462 -4.30 12.55 8.64
C LEU A 462 -4.89 13.60 9.57
N SER A 463 -6.01 14.23 9.17
CA SER A 463 -6.74 15.17 10.03
C SER A 463 -7.64 14.48 11.06
N ARG A 464 -7.72 13.15 11.06
CA ARG A 464 -8.66 12.36 11.88
C ARG A 464 -10.13 12.78 11.69
N ALA A 465 -10.48 13.18 10.46
CA ALA A 465 -11.81 13.67 10.16
C ALA A 465 -12.86 12.55 10.25
N SER A 466 -14.03 12.91 10.76
CA SER A 466 -15.25 12.12 10.63
C SER A 466 -15.94 12.44 9.30
N VAL A 467 -16.76 11.51 8.80
CA VAL A 467 -17.55 11.73 7.57
C VAL A 467 -18.46 12.97 7.65
N LYS A 468 -18.94 13.33 8.84
CA LYS A 468 -19.79 14.52 9.05
C LYS A 468 -19.04 15.85 8.90
N ASP A 469 -17.72 15.84 8.97
CA ASP A 469 -16.90 17.06 8.93
C ASP A 469 -16.82 17.62 7.51
N ASN A 470 -17.07 16.78 6.48
CA ASN A 470 -17.00 17.14 5.07
C ASN A 470 -15.74 17.97 4.77
N LEU A 471 -14.56 17.46 5.14
CA LEU A 471 -13.29 18.19 5.06
C LEU A 471 -13.10 18.76 3.65
N CYS A 472 -12.82 20.07 3.56
CA CYS A 472 -12.74 20.82 2.31
C CYS A 472 -14.00 20.80 1.42
N GLY A 473 -15.16 20.43 1.96
CA GLY A 473 -16.42 20.30 1.23
C GLY A 473 -16.58 19.00 0.46
N TYR A 474 -15.72 18.00 0.69
CA TYR A 474 -15.77 16.71 0.00
C TYR A 474 -16.64 15.70 0.73
N SER A 475 -17.26 14.80 -0.05
CA SER A 475 -17.87 13.56 0.45
C SER A 475 -17.83 12.46 -0.63
N TYR A 476 -18.37 11.27 -0.35
CA TYR A 476 -18.41 10.14 -1.28
C TYR A 476 -19.84 9.67 -1.54
N ALA A 477 -20.22 9.51 -2.82
CA ALA A 477 -21.55 9.03 -3.22
C ALA A 477 -21.50 8.29 -4.58
N GLY A 478 -22.56 7.54 -4.88
CA GLY A 478 -22.83 7.16 -6.27
C GLY A 478 -23.25 8.39 -7.08
N THR A 479 -22.95 8.39 -8.39
CA THR A 479 -23.36 9.48 -9.29
C THR A 479 -23.92 8.96 -10.61
N THR A 480 -24.81 9.74 -11.22
CA THR A 480 -25.17 9.55 -12.64
C THR A 480 -23.99 9.91 -13.54
N ALA A 481 -24.09 9.59 -14.83
CA ALA A 481 -23.09 10.01 -15.83
C ALA A 481 -22.93 11.53 -15.92
N ALA A 482 -24.00 12.29 -15.65
CA ALA A 482 -24.00 13.76 -15.61
C ALA A 482 -23.44 14.33 -14.28
N GLY A 483 -23.05 13.47 -13.33
CA GLY A 483 -22.42 13.88 -12.08
C GLY A 483 -23.39 14.19 -10.93
N ALA A 484 -24.70 14.02 -11.11
CA ALA A 484 -25.66 14.18 -10.02
C ALA A 484 -25.55 13.04 -9.01
N VAL A 485 -25.62 13.34 -7.71
CA VAL A 485 -25.66 12.33 -6.65
C VAL A 485 -26.88 11.42 -6.82
N THR A 486 -26.67 10.11 -6.69
CA THR A 486 -27.72 9.09 -6.79
C THR A 486 -27.42 7.91 -5.84
N PRO A 487 -28.42 7.11 -5.44
CA PRO A 487 -28.14 5.83 -4.80
C PRO A 487 -27.18 4.97 -5.63
N LEU A 488 -26.27 4.27 -4.95
CA LEU A 488 -25.38 3.31 -5.60
C LEU A 488 -26.17 2.04 -5.95
N ALA A 489 -25.81 1.39 -7.07
CA ALA A 489 -26.35 0.07 -7.40
C ALA A 489 -26.07 -0.93 -6.25
N PRO A 490 -27.09 -1.62 -5.71
CA PRO A 490 -26.91 -2.54 -4.58
C PRO A 490 -25.88 -3.66 -4.83
N GLU A 491 -25.78 -4.16 -6.06
CA GLU A 491 -24.80 -5.18 -6.46
C GLU A 491 -23.36 -4.66 -6.43
N ALA A 492 -23.17 -3.38 -6.77
CA ALA A 492 -21.85 -2.72 -6.67
C ALA A 492 -21.43 -2.60 -5.20
N LEU A 493 -22.36 -2.31 -4.29
CA LEU A 493 -22.09 -2.27 -2.85
C LEU A 493 -21.81 -3.67 -2.28
N ALA A 494 -22.61 -4.67 -2.66
CA ALA A 494 -22.47 -6.06 -2.20
C ALA A 494 -21.11 -6.66 -2.57
N SER A 495 -20.56 -6.30 -3.74
CA SER A 495 -19.25 -6.76 -4.22
C SER A 495 -18.06 -5.90 -3.78
N MET A 496 -18.29 -4.74 -3.13
CA MET A 496 -17.27 -3.70 -2.96
C MET A 496 -16.08 -4.11 -2.09
N PHE A 497 -16.24 -5.09 -1.20
CA PHE A 497 -15.11 -5.69 -0.49
C PHE A 497 -14.05 -6.24 -1.46
N SER A 498 -14.50 -6.81 -2.56
CA SER A 498 -13.66 -7.48 -3.56
C SER A 498 -13.18 -6.52 -4.64
N THR A 499 -14.07 -5.63 -5.09
CA THR A 499 -13.84 -4.76 -6.25
C THR A 499 -13.23 -3.40 -5.88
N GLY A 500 -13.42 -2.97 -4.63
CA GLY A 500 -12.97 -1.67 -4.15
C GLY A 500 -11.45 -1.60 -3.92
N ASN A 501 -10.91 -0.39 -4.05
CA ASN A 501 -9.50 -0.06 -3.78
C ASN A 501 -9.32 0.74 -2.48
N GLY A 502 -10.41 1.10 -1.80
CA GLY A 502 -10.45 1.91 -0.57
C GLY A 502 -10.15 3.40 -0.74
N VAL A 503 -9.95 3.88 -1.97
CA VAL A 503 -9.70 5.29 -2.32
C VAL A 503 -10.67 5.69 -3.44
N PRO A 504 -11.84 6.28 -3.13
CA PRO A 504 -12.77 6.72 -4.15
C PRO A 504 -12.14 7.74 -5.12
N PRO A 505 -12.36 7.64 -6.45
CA PRO A 505 -13.35 6.79 -7.13
C PRO A 505 -13.11 5.27 -7.04
N SER A 506 -14.17 4.53 -6.72
CA SER A 506 -14.11 3.08 -6.47
C SER A 506 -15.48 2.43 -6.62
N SER A 507 -15.60 1.40 -7.45
CA SER A 507 -16.82 0.58 -7.60
C SER A 507 -18.13 1.38 -7.69
N GLY A 508 -18.14 2.43 -8.52
CA GLY A 508 -19.31 3.30 -8.73
C GLY A 508 -19.43 4.48 -7.75
N VAL A 509 -18.69 4.48 -6.65
CA VAL A 509 -18.57 5.64 -5.74
C VAL A 509 -17.58 6.65 -6.31
N GLN A 510 -17.93 7.93 -6.23
CA GLN A 510 -17.16 9.06 -6.74
C GLN A 510 -16.84 10.07 -5.63
N LEU A 511 -15.87 10.95 -5.89
CA LEU A 511 -15.67 12.18 -5.13
C LEU A 511 -16.80 13.16 -5.41
N ILE A 512 -17.36 13.76 -4.37
CA ILE A 512 -18.45 14.73 -4.46
C ILE A 512 -17.99 16.08 -3.92
N ASN A 513 -18.18 17.13 -4.70
CA ASN A 513 -18.12 18.51 -4.23
C ASN A 513 -19.49 18.88 -3.65
N ASN A 514 -19.61 18.99 -2.32
CA ASN A 514 -20.85 19.40 -1.67
C ASN A 514 -21.13 20.90 -1.81
N LYS A 515 -20.13 21.70 -2.19
CA LYS A 515 -20.20 23.16 -2.29
C LYS A 515 -20.35 23.64 -3.74
N GLY A 516 -20.79 22.77 -4.64
CA GLY A 516 -21.06 23.13 -6.03
C GLY A 516 -22.16 24.20 -6.13
N LYS A 517 -22.05 25.09 -7.12
CA LYS A 517 -23.01 26.18 -7.39
C LYS A 517 -24.45 25.71 -7.54
N PHE A 518 -24.63 24.52 -8.10
CA PHE A 518 -25.94 23.90 -8.34
C PHE A 518 -26.24 22.76 -7.34
N GLY A 519 -25.56 22.76 -6.20
CA GLY A 519 -25.62 21.70 -5.20
C GLY A 519 -24.52 20.64 -5.36
N ALA A 520 -24.68 19.54 -4.64
CA ALA A 520 -23.68 18.48 -4.59
C ALA A 520 -23.61 17.71 -5.92
N ALA A 521 -22.40 17.59 -6.49
CA ALA A 521 -22.15 16.88 -7.74
C ALA A 521 -20.76 16.23 -7.73
N ARG A 522 -20.52 15.29 -8.66
CA ARG A 522 -19.21 14.69 -8.89
C ARG A 522 -18.15 15.78 -9.03
N ASP A 523 -17.05 15.63 -8.30
CA ASP A 523 -16.01 16.65 -8.11
C ASP A 523 -15.63 17.36 -9.42
N PHE A 524 -15.22 16.59 -10.43
CA PHE A 524 -14.75 17.18 -11.67
C PHE A 524 -15.82 17.80 -12.57
N LEU A 525 -17.06 17.32 -12.44
CA LEU A 525 -18.21 17.82 -13.19
C LEU A 525 -18.92 18.98 -12.48
N SER A 526 -18.55 19.25 -11.22
CA SER A 526 -19.16 20.29 -10.43
C SER A 526 -18.78 21.69 -10.93
N VAL A 527 -19.70 22.63 -10.75
CA VAL A 527 -19.48 24.05 -11.08
C VAL A 527 -19.10 24.79 -9.81
N SER A 528 -17.95 25.45 -9.83
CA SER A 528 -17.45 26.22 -8.69
C SER A 528 -18.25 27.51 -8.49
N VAL A 529 -18.60 27.82 -7.23
CA VAL A 529 -19.40 29.02 -6.89
C VAL A 529 -18.70 30.31 -7.32
N ASN A 530 -17.39 30.42 -7.06
CA ASN A 530 -16.64 31.66 -7.25
C ASN A 530 -16.38 31.98 -8.73
N SER A 531 -16.14 30.96 -9.57
CA SER A 531 -15.86 31.15 -11.01
C SER A 531 -17.13 31.03 -11.86
N GLY A 532 -18.14 30.30 -11.38
CA GLY A 532 -19.29 29.91 -12.20
C GLY A 532 -18.95 28.90 -13.30
N LEU A 533 -17.76 28.30 -13.27
CA LEU A 533 -17.24 27.37 -14.27
C LEU A 533 -17.11 25.95 -13.71
N ALA A 534 -17.24 24.95 -14.59
CA ALA A 534 -16.76 23.60 -14.30
C ALA A 534 -15.23 23.61 -14.43
N ASP A 535 -14.54 23.85 -13.30
CA ASP A 535 -13.08 23.98 -13.20
C ASP A 535 -12.47 22.85 -12.35
N TRP A 536 -13.17 21.72 -12.32
CA TRP A 536 -12.77 20.53 -11.56
C TRP A 536 -12.70 20.80 -10.05
N ASN A 537 -13.63 21.60 -9.51
CA ASN A 537 -13.64 22.02 -8.10
C ASN A 537 -12.30 22.62 -7.62
N THR A 538 -11.81 23.64 -8.34
CA THR A 538 -10.59 24.35 -7.94
C THR A 538 -10.61 24.84 -6.47
N PRO A 539 -11.72 25.36 -5.91
CA PRO A 539 -11.78 25.73 -4.49
C PRO A 539 -11.52 24.57 -3.52
N GLY A 540 -12.05 23.37 -3.80
CA GLY A 540 -11.77 22.18 -3.00
C GLY A 540 -10.30 21.77 -3.06
N ALA A 541 -9.71 21.77 -4.26
CA ALA A 541 -8.29 21.47 -4.46
C ALA A 541 -7.36 22.48 -3.75
N LEU A 542 -7.70 23.77 -3.78
CA LEU A 542 -6.98 24.82 -3.04
C LEU A 542 -7.11 24.64 -1.53
N CYS A 543 -8.28 24.26 -1.03
CA CYS A 543 -8.46 23.94 0.39
C CYS A 543 -7.55 22.78 0.81
N LEU A 544 -7.51 21.68 0.05
CA LEU A 544 -6.63 20.54 0.33
C LEU A 544 -5.16 20.96 0.32
N ARG A 545 -4.75 21.81 -0.63
CA ARG A 545 -3.40 22.37 -0.66
C ARG A 545 -3.11 23.22 0.58
N ASN A 546 -4.07 24.03 1.01
CA ASN A 546 -3.94 24.87 2.21
C ASN A 546 -3.86 24.06 3.50
N LEU A 547 -4.43 22.85 3.58
CA LEU A 547 -4.21 21.98 4.75
C LEU A 547 -2.72 21.61 4.92
N VAL A 548 -1.98 21.53 3.81
CA VAL A 548 -0.53 21.22 3.83
C VAL A 548 0.29 22.49 4.09
N THR A 549 -0.01 23.59 3.40
CA THR A 549 0.84 24.79 3.38
C THR A 549 0.40 25.92 4.32
N GLY A 550 -0.82 25.86 4.81
CA GLY A 550 -1.43 26.88 5.66
C GLY A 550 -1.01 26.76 7.13
N ASN A 551 -1.62 27.60 7.97
CA ASN A 551 -1.30 27.70 9.40
C ASN A 551 -2.54 27.77 10.32
N ASP A 552 -3.74 27.63 9.76
CA ASP A 552 -4.99 27.57 10.50
C ASP A 552 -5.14 26.26 11.29
N GLY A 553 -6.22 26.13 12.06
CA GLY A 553 -6.45 24.95 12.90
C GLY A 553 -6.55 23.65 12.09
N ALA A 554 -7.17 23.68 10.91
CA ALA A 554 -7.32 22.50 10.06
C ALA A 554 -5.97 22.10 9.43
N ALA A 555 -5.19 23.07 8.99
CA ALA A 555 -3.83 22.84 8.49
C ALA A 555 -2.93 22.23 9.57
N ARG A 556 -2.98 22.76 10.80
CA ARG A 556 -2.20 22.21 11.94
C ARG A 556 -2.63 20.79 12.30
N ALA A 557 -3.93 20.48 12.22
CA ALA A 557 -4.42 19.12 12.47
C ALA A 557 -3.85 18.13 11.45
N LEU A 558 -3.89 18.47 10.16
CA LEU A 558 -3.30 17.62 9.11
C LEU A 558 -1.79 17.48 9.28
N GLN A 559 -1.07 18.59 9.50
CA GLN A 559 0.39 18.60 9.67
C GLN A 559 0.82 17.76 10.88
N ALA A 560 0.10 17.84 12.00
CA ALA A 560 0.35 16.99 13.16
C ALA A 560 0.15 15.51 12.82
N GLY A 561 -0.90 15.17 12.07
CA GLY A 561 -1.12 13.80 11.59
C GLY A 561 0.01 13.29 10.70
N VAL A 562 0.50 14.14 9.78
CA VAL A 562 1.66 13.83 8.92
C VAL A 562 2.92 13.60 9.74
N ASP A 563 3.15 14.39 10.79
CA ASP A 563 4.36 14.26 11.59
C ASP A 563 4.43 12.96 12.40
N GLU A 564 3.28 12.33 12.70
CA GLU A 564 3.23 10.98 13.29
C GLU A 564 3.62 9.87 12.31
N THR A 565 3.63 10.11 11.00
CA THR A 565 3.90 9.09 9.98
C THR A 565 5.36 9.04 9.53
N ARG A 566 6.17 10.01 9.97
CA ARG A 566 7.58 10.19 9.59
C ARG A 566 8.44 8.98 9.92
N ARG A 567 9.26 8.57 8.97
CA ARG A 567 10.31 7.55 9.10
C ARG A 567 11.63 8.20 9.49
N ASN A 568 12.47 7.46 10.21
CA ASN A 568 13.73 8.00 10.74
C ASN A 568 14.97 7.54 9.95
N GLY A 569 14.84 6.58 9.03
CA GLY A 569 15.95 6.03 8.24
C GLY A 569 16.79 4.98 8.97
N ASN A 570 16.47 4.62 10.21
CA ASN A 570 17.20 3.62 10.99
C ASN A 570 16.58 2.23 10.80
N LEU A 571 17.11 1.45 9.85
CA LEU A 571 16.73 0.05 9.63
C LEU A 571 17.38 -0.91 10.65
N GLN A 572 18.09 -0.37 11.65
CA GLN A 572 18.79 -1.10 12.69
C GLN A 572 19.85 -2.06 12.14
N GLY A 573 20.51 -1.67 11.05
CA GLY A 573 21.56 -2.47 10.38
C GLY A 573 21.06 -3.74 9.69
N LYS A 574 19.73 -3.87 9.50
CA LYS A 574 19.12 -4.96 8.73
C LYS A 574 19.48 -4.80 7.24
N PRO A 575 19.82 -5.90 6.53
CA PRO A 575 19.97 -5.86 5.07
C PRO A 575 18.66 -5.43 4.41
N ALA A 576 18.76 -4.52 3.44
CA ALA A 576 17.60 -4.00 2.74
C ALA A 576 17.88 -3.77 1.25
N ILE A 577 16.86 -3.99 0.42
CA ILE A 577 16.88 -3.66 -1.00
C ILE A 577 15.57 -2.98 -1.39
N ILE A 578 15.66 -1.80 -2.01
CA ILE A 578 14.52 -1.07 -2.57
C ILE A 578 14.64 -1.08 -4.08
N VAL A 579 13.55 -1.43 -4.76
CA VAL A 579 13.39 -1.27 -6.21
C VAL A 579 12.45 -0.10 -6.46
N HIS A 580 12.71 0.75 -7.45
CA HIS A 580 11.79 1.82 -7.81
C HIS A 580 11.89 2.16 -9.31
N GLY A 581 10.75 2.25 -9.99
CA GLY A 581 10.68 2.73 -11.37
C GLY A 581 10.90 4.23 -11.49
N ARG A 582 11.89 4.66 -12.29
CA ARG A 582 12.23 6.08 -12.47
C ARG A 582 11.06 6.94 -12.95
N ALA A 583 10.16 6.37 -13.74
CA ALA A 583 9.03 7.10 -14.31
C ALA A 583 7.82 7.17 -13.36
N ASP A 584 7.91 6.70 -12.11
CA ASP A 584 6.78 6.73 -11.18
C ASP A 584 6.23 8.17 -11.01
N ALA A 585 4.97 8.38 -11.42
CA ALA A 585 4.27 9.64 -11.30
C ALA A 585 3.28 9.70 -10.12
N LEU A 586 3.04 8.58 -9.43
CA LEU A 586 2.26 8.55 -8.20
C LEU A 586 3.16 8.79 -6.98
N LEU A 587 4.31 8.11 -6.91
CA LEU A 587 5.30 8.23 -5.84
C LEU A 587 6.65 8.67 -6.40
N PRO A 588 6.82 9.95 -6.80
CA PRO A 588 8.06 10.40 -7.42
C PRO A 588 9.30 10.00 -6.63
N VAL A 589 10.28 9.40 -7.30
CA VAL A 589 11.52 8.88 -6.68
C VAL A 589 12.26 9.93 -5.85
N ASN A 590 12.10 11.21 -6.19
CA ASN A 590 12.71 12.36 -5.50
C ASN A 590 12.06 12.73 -4.17
N HIS A 591 10.87 12.20 -3.89
CA HIS A 591 10.15 12.42 -2.65
C HIS A 591 10.17 11.20 -1.72
N THR A 592 10.42 10.02 -2.27
CA THR A 592 10.37 8.77 -1.53
C THR A 592 11.76 8.13 -1.43
N THR A 593 12.15 7.32 -2.41
CA THR A 593 13.28 6.39 -2.30
C THR A 593 14.65 7.08 -2.32
N ARG A 594 14.91 7.99 -3.28
CA ARG A 594 16.22 8.67 -3.36
C ARG A 594 16.57 9.37 -2.04
N PRO A 595 15.74 10.28 -1.49
CA PRO A 595 16.04 10.90 -0.21
C PRO A 595 16.05 9.92 0.99
N TYR A 596 15.26 8.84 0.98
CA TYR A 596 15.29 7.84 2.05
C TYR A 596 16.61 7.08 2.10
N VAL A 597 17.15 6.70 0.94
CA VAL A 597 18.45 6.02 0.85
C VAL A 597 19.57 6.92 1.39
N ALA A 598 19.55 8.21 1.06
CA ALA A 598 20.49 9.19 1.61
C ALA A 598 20.32 9.37 3.13
N LEU A 599 19.07 9.39 3.63
CA LEU A 599 18.77 9.48 5.06
C LEU A 599 19.26 8.25 5.82
N ASN A 600 18.99 7.04 5.33
CA ASN A 600 19.47 5.82 5.94
C ASN A 600 21.00 5.80 6.03
N ARG A 601 21.70 6.16 4.95
CA ARG A 601 23.16 6.25 4.97
C ARG A 601 23.67 7.31 5.96
N LYS A 602 22.96 8.42 6.13
CA LYS A 602 23.27 9.44 7.14
C LYS A 602 23.13 8.92 8.58
N VAL A 603 22.09 8.14 8.83
CA VAL A 603 21.71 7.67 10.18
C VAL A 603 22.53 6.47 10.61
N GLU A 604 22.72 5.49 9.73
CA GLU A 604 23.43 4.24 10.07
C GLU A 604 24.93 4.29 9.70
N GLY A 605 25.37 5.26 8.90
CA GLY A 605 26.77 5.38 8.48
C GLY A 605 27.26 4.11 7.78
N ALA A 606 28.40 3.58 8.24
CA ALA A 606 28.98 2.35 7.71
C ALA A 606 28.16 1.08 8.03
N ALA A 607 27.23 1.14 8.98
CA ALA A 607 26.34 0.01 9.30
C ALA A 607 25.18 -0.13 8.30
N SER A 608 24.94 0.86 7.44
CA SER A 608 23.93 0.83 6.39
C SER A 608 24.18 -0.32 5.42
N LYS A 609 23.21 -1.23 5.33
CA LYS A 609 23.17 -2.36 4.37
C LYS A 609 22.04 -2.20 3.35
N LEU A 610 21.63 -0.96 3.10
CA LEU A 610 20.58 -0.63 2.15
C LEU A 610 21.15 -0.49 0.73
N SER A 611 20.62 -1.30 -0.18
CA SER A 611 20.83 -1.20 -1.62
C SER A 611 19.61 -0.59 -2.32
N TYR A 612 19.85 0.20 -3.37
CA TYR A 612 18.80 0.83 -4.17
C TYR A 612 18.95 0.49 -5.66
N VAL A 613 17.88 -0.04 -6.25
CA VAL A 613 17.79 -0.36 -7.67
C VAL A 613 16.77 0.57 -8.31
N GLU A 614 17.25 1.51 -9.11
CA GLU A 614 16.38 2.40 -9.90
C GLU A 614 16.19 1.83 -11.30
N VAL A 615 14.96 1.53 -11.71
CA VAL A 615 14.65 0.86 -12.97
C VAL A 615 14.14 1.88 -13.99
N THR A 616 14.82 2.03 -15.12
CA THR A 616 14.34 2.91 -16.19
C THR A 616 13.12 2.30 -16.88
N ASN A 617 12.30 3.12 -17.55
CA ASN A 617 11.08 2.67 -18.24
C ASN A 617 10.14 1.82 -17.37
N ALA A 618 10.10 2.09 -16.07
CA ALA A 618 9.20 1.44 -15.13
C ALA A 618 8.49 2.51 -14.29
N GLN A 619 7.26 2.21 -13.89
CA GLN A 619 6.37 3.12 -13.18
C GLN A 619 5.45 2.33 -12.22
N HIS A 620 4.63 3.03 -11.44
CA HIS A 620 3.86 2.48 -10.33
C HIS A 620 2.81 1.40 -10.68
N PHE A 621 2.15 1.54 -11.83
CA PHE A 621 0.94 0.81 -12.19
C PHE A 621 1.22 -0.25 -13.26
N ASP A 622 1.84 -1.37 -12.90
CA ASP A 622 2.07 -2.46 -13.86
C ASP A 622 0.77 -2.90 -14.56
N SER A 623 -0.37 -2.84 -13.88
CA SER A 623 -1.68 -3.12 -14.49
C SER A 623 -2.03 -2.21 -15.67
N PHE A 624 -1.54 -0.97 -15.72
CA PHE A 624 -1.78 -0.06 -16.84
C PHE A 624 -1.03 -0.49 -18.11
N ILE A 625 0.12 -1.15 -17.95
CA ILE A 625 0.85 -1.79 -19.07
C ILE A 625 -0.02 -2.88 -19.71
N GLY A 626 -0.79 -3.60 -18.88
CA GLY A 626 -1.72 -4.65 -19.29
C GLY A 626 -3.08 -4.18 -19.80
N LEU A 627 -3.29 -2.88 -20.04
CA LEU A 627 -4.52 -2.30 -20.60
C LEU A 627 -4.31 -1.72 -22.01
N PRO A 628 -3.78 -2.49 -22.99
CA PRO A 628 -3.36 -1.95 -24.28
C PRO A 628 -4.49 -1.32 -25.11
N THR A 629 -5.76 -1.68 -24.85
CA THR A 629 -6.93 -1.11 -25.52
C THR A 629 -7.38 0.23 -24.93
N VAL A 630 -7.18 0.43 -23.62
CA VAL A 630 -7.60 1.64 -22.89
C VAL A 630 -6.46 2.65 -22.81
N LEU A 631 -5.23 2.15 -22.65
CA LEU A 631 -4.01 2.92 -22.45
C LEU A 631 -2.93 2.52 -23.48
N PRO A 632 -3.24 2.55 -24.80
CA PRO A 632 -2.24 2.24 -25.82
C PRO A 632 -1.01 3.14 -25.64
N GLY A 633 0.18 2.53 -25.69
CA GLY A 633 1.46 3.21 -25.53
C GLY A 633 2.08 3.01 -24.15
N TYR A 634 1.32 2.59 -23.12
CA TYR A 634 1.94 2.07 -21.90
C TYR A 634 2.74 0.80 -22.19
N ASP A 635 2.16 -0.07 -23.01
CA ASP A 635 2.71 -1.36 -23.42
C ASP A 635 4.03 -1.23 -24.19
N THR A 636 4.18 -0.18 -25.00
CA THR A 636 5.38 0.05 -25.81
C THR A 636 6.47 0.83 -25.07
N ARG A 637 6.12 1.58 -24.03
CA ARG A 637 7.02 2.50 -23.28
C ARG A 637 7.51 1.93 -21.97
N TYR A 638 6.74 1.09 -21.27
CA TYR A 638 7.05 0.65 -19.92
C TYR A 638 7.21 -0.86 -19.78
N ILE A 639 7.93 -1.24 -18.73
CA ILE A 639 8.30 -2.60 -18.36
C ILE A 639 7.72 -2.90 -16.97
N PRO A 640 7.20 -4.13 -16.73
CA PRO A 640 6.65 -4.50 -15.43
C PRO A 640 7.71 -4.45 -14.32
N LEU A 641 7.49 -3.59 -13.32
CA LEU A 641 8.38 -3.41 -12.18
C LEU A 641 8.32 -4.59 -11.21
N HIS A 642 7.20 -5.32 -11.17
CA HIS A 642 7.01 -6.52 -10.35
C HIS A 642 8.08 -7.60 -10.60
N VAL A 643 8.62 -7.69 -11.83
CA VAL A 643 9.74 -8.58 -12.15
C VAL A 643 10.96 -8.26 -11.28
N TYR A 644 11.23 -6.99 -11.03
CA TYR A 644 12.36 -6.54 -10.22
C TYR A 644 12.10 -6.67 -8.73
N LEU A 645 10.86 -6.54 -8.26
CA LEU A 645 10.51 -6.93 -6.88
C LEU A 645 10.83 -8.41 -6.63
N ASN A 646 10.42 -9.31 -7.53
CA ASN A 646 10.72 -10.74 -7.38
C ASN A 646 12.23 -11.01 -7.35
N ARG A 647 13.00 -10.34 -8.22
CA ARG A 647 14.48 -10.43 -8.20
C ARG A 647 15.10 -9.88 -6.91
N ALA A 648 14.53 -8.82 -6.34
CA ALA A 648 14.99 -8.25 -5.07
C ALA A 648 14.68 -9.18 -3.88
N LEU A 649 13.50 -9.82 -3.88
CA LEU A 649 13.13 -10.85 -2.92
C LEU A 649 14.05 -12.08 -3.03
N ASP A 650 14.37 -12.51 -4.25
CA ASP A 650 15.33 -13.60 -4.49
C ASP A 650 16.71 -13.27 -3.92
N ALA A 651 17.22 -12.07 -4.21
CA ALA A 651 18.50 -11.61 -3.69
C ALA A 651 18.51 -11.53 -2.16
N MET A 652 17.42 -11.06 -1.54
CA MET A 652 17.29 -10.99 -0.08
C MET A 652 17.23 -12.38 0.55
N TYR A 653 16.46 -13.30 -0.03
CA TYR A 653 16.39 -14.67 0.47
C TYR A 653 17.73 -15.38 0.36
N ASP A 654 18.43 -15.27 -0.78
CA ASP A 654 19.78 -15.81 -0.95
C ASP A 654 20.77 -15.21 0.06
N HIS A 655 20.66 -13.92 0.35
CA HIS A 655 21.48 -13.24 1.35
C HIS A 655 21.27 -13.82 2.74
N LEU A 656 20.01 -13.96 3.17
CA LEU A 656 19.66 -14.45 4.51
C LEU A 656 19.91 -15.95 4.68
N ALA A 657 19.64 -16.74 3.64
CA ALA A 657 19.79 -18.20 3.70
C ALA A 657 21.22 -18.67 3.46
N ASN A 658 21.98 -17.99 2.59
CA ASN A 658 23.27 -18.48 2.08
C ASN A 658 24.42 -17.47 2.23
N GLY A 659 24.19 -16.28 2.80
CA GLY A 659 25.23 -15.26 2.98
C GLY A 659 25.70 -14.57 1.69
N LYS A 660 24.96 -14.73 0.58
CA LYS A 660 25.29 -14.07 -0.70
C LYS A 660 25.20 -12.55 -0.53
N ALA A 661 26.16 -11.80 -1.07
CA ALA A 661 26.11 -10.34 -1.00
C ALA A 661 24.90 -9.78 -1.76
N LEU A 662 24.22 -8.80 -1.18
CA LEU A 662 23.22 -8.01 -1.90
C LEU A 662 23.91 -7.21 -3.03
N PRO A 663 23.23 -6.99 -4.17
CA PRO A 663 23.77 -6.16 -5.24
C PRO A 663 23.99 -4.72 -4.75
N PRO A 664 25.02 -4.02 -5.23
CA PRO A 664 25.22 -2.61 -4.91
C PRO A 664 24.11 -1.74 -5.54
N SER A 665 23.95 -0.53 -5.02
CA SER A 665 22.99 0.44 -5.57
C SER A 665 23.31 0.78 -7.03
N GLN A 666 22.31 0.69 -7.90
CA GLN A 666 22.50 0.82 -9.35
C GLN A 666 21.23 1.28 -10.07
N VAL A 667 21.43 1.85 -11.26
CA VAL A 667 20.40 2.04 -12.27
C VAL A 667 20.36 0.80 -13.16
N VAL A 668 19.18 0.21 -13.32
CA VAL A 668 18.95 -0.85 -14.31
C VAL A 668 18.30 -0.23 -15.54
N ARG A 669 19.07 -0.16 -16.62
CA ARG A 669 18.65 0.45 -17.90
C ARG A 669 17.87 -0.53 -18.76
N THR A 670 16.57 -0.63 -18.52
CA THR A 670 15.69 -1.48 -19.33
C THR A 670 15.54 -0.95 -20.74
N VAL A 671 15.05 -1.80 -21.65
CA VAL A 671 14.72 -1.42 -23.03
C VAL A 671 13.22 -1.59 -23.22
N PRO A 672 12.46 -0.54 -23.57
CA PRO A 672 11.03 -0.66 -23.86
C PRO A 672 10.77 -1.66 -24.99
N ARG A 673 9.58 -2.26 -25.02
CA ARG A 673 9.20 -3.23 -26.06
C ARG A 673 9.08 -2.58 -27.44
N GLY A 674 8.79 -1.27 -27.50
CA GLY A 674 8.60 -0.54 -28.75
C GLY A 674 7.41 -1.05 -29.56
N GLY A 675 7.40 -0.79 -30.86
CA GLY A 675 6.30 -1.17 -31.76
C GLY A 675 5.10 -0.21 -31.72
N ASN A 676 3.95 -0.70 -32.18
CA ASN A 676 2.72 0.10 -32.26
C ASN A 676 2.02 0.17 -30.88
N PRO A 677 1.64 1.36 -30.39
CA PRO A 677 0.84 1.51 -29.16
C PRO A 677 -0.39 0.60 -29.13
N GLY A 678 -0.54 -0.19 -28.07
CA GLY A 678 -1.61 -1.18 -27.91
C GLY A 678 -1.34 -2.54 -28.58
N GLN A 679 -0.20 -2.69 -29.25
CA GLN A 679 0.24 -3.91 -29.95
C GLN A 679 1.75 -4.15 -29.77
N ALA A 680 2.29 -3.82 -28.59
CA ALA A 680 3.69 -4.08 -28.28
C ALA A 680 4.03 -5.58 -28.49
N PRO A 681 5.23 -5.90 -29.02
CA PRO A 681 5.68 -7.29 -29.14
C PRO A 681 5.83 -7.94 -27.76
N ALA A 682 5.91 -9.27 -27.71
CA ALA A 682 6.15 -9.98 -26.47
C ALA A 682 7.48 -9.58 -25.83
N ILE A 683 7.47 -9.36 -24.52
CA ILE A 683 8.65 -9.00 -23.73
C ILE A 683 9.73 -10.08 -23.86
N GLN A 684 10.98 -9.66 -24.05
CA GLN A 684 12.15 -10.53 -24.20
C GLN A 684 13.14 -10.29 -23.04
N PRO A 685 14.05 -11.24 -22.77
CA PRO A 685 15.11 -11.05 -21.78
C PRO A 685 15.94 -9.77 -22.02
N ALA A 686 16.15 -9.37 -23.28
CA ALA A 686 16.85 -8.14 -23.64
C ALA A 686 16.14 -6.86 -23.17
N ASN A 687 14.82 -6.89 -22.95
CA ASN A 687 14.08 -5.79 -22.36
C ASN A 687 14.31 -5.66 -20.85
N LEU A 688 14.74 -6.75 -20.21
CA LEU A 688 14.75 -6.96 -18.76
C LEU A 688 16.14 -7.29 -18.20
N PRO A 689 17.14 -6.42 -18.36
CA PRO A 689 18.48 -6.64 -17.83
C PRO A 689 18.45 -6.99 -16.35
N LEU A 690 19.39 -7.85 -15.92
CA LEU A 690 19.45 -8.32 -14.54
C LEU A 690 19.99 -7.24 -13.59
N ILE A 691 19.64 -7.36 -12.31
CA ILE A 691 20.33 -6.63 -11.24
C ILE A 691 21.71 -7.28 -11.08
N THR A 692 22.80 -6.53 -11.32
CA THR A 692 24.15 -7.09 -11.35
C THR A 692 24.90 -6.84 -10.04
N GLY A 693 25.75 -7.79 -9.63
CA GLY A 693 26.68 -7.61 -8.50
C GLY A 693 27.84 -6.66 -8.82
N THR A 694 28.06 -6.35 -10.10
CA THR A 694 29.12 -5.44 -10.55
C THR A 694 28.56 -4.53 -11.66
N PRO A 695 27.79 -3.50 -11.30
CA PRO A 695 27.27 -2.53 -12.27
C PRO A 695 28.41 -1.76 -12.93
N ALA A 696 28.19 -1.39 -14.19
CA ALA A 696 29.07 -0.47 -14.92
C ALA A 696 29.18 0.87 -14.18
N ALA A 697 30.27 1.60 -14.37
CA ALA A 697 30.49 2.87 -13.68
C ALA A 697 29.35 3.88 -13.94
N ALA A 698 28.82 3.91 -15.18
CA ALA A 698 27.70 4.78 -15.57
C ALA A 698 26.33 4.37 -15.00
N ASP A 699 26.26 3.21 -14.35
CA ASP A 699 25.03 2.68 -13.74
C ASP A 699 25.11 2.70 -12.21
N ARG A 700 26.27 3.02 -11.62
CA ARG A 700 26.43 3.04 -10.16
C ARG A 700 25.71 4.24 -9.57
N ILE A 701 24.88 3.97 -8.56
CA ILE A 701 24.31 5.01 -7.71
C ILE A 701 25.27 5.24 -6.55
N GLU A 702 25.78 6.46 -6.43
CA GLU A 702 26.68 6.83 -5.34
C GLU A 702 25.87 7.30 -4.14
N VAL A 703 26.12 6.72 -2.98
CA VAL A 703 25.45 7.09 -1.73
C VAL A 703 26.50 7.40 -0.67
N SER A 704 26.45 8.60 -0.12
CA SER A 704 27.25 9.06 1.02
C SER A 704 26.35 9.56 2.13
N ALA A 705 26.94 9.93 3.28
CA ALA A 705 26.16 10.36 4.44
C ALA A 705 25.33 11.62 4.09
N GLY A 706 24.02 11.46 3.96
CA GLY A 706 23.09 12.54 3.62
C GLY A 706 23.08 12.94 2.14
N ALA A 707 23.70 12.18 1.24
CA ALA A 707 23.65 12.50 -0.18
C ALA A 707 23.52 11.24 -1.05
N ILE A 708 22.78 11.40 -2.15
CA ILE A 708 22.66 10.39 -3.21
C ILE A 708 22.89 11.06 -4.57
N ARG A 709 23.66 10.40 -5.43
CA ARG A 709 23.90 10.80 -6.82
C ARG A 709 23.48 9.65 -7.73
N VAL A 710 22.44 9.87 -8.50
CA VAL A 710 21.90 8.92 -9.46
C VAL A 710 22.40 9.32 -10.85
N PRO A 711 23.00 8.41 -11.62
CA PRO A 711 23.38 8.70 -13.00
C PRO A 711 22.14 8.92 -13.86
N ASP A 712 22.27 9.75 -14.88
CA ASP A 712 21.17 10.05 -15.80
C ASP A 712 20.71 8.81 -16.57
#